data_AF-A0A9W9W8T6-F1
#
_entry.id   AF-A0A9W9W8T6-F1
#
_cell.length_a   1.000
_cell.length_b   1.000
_cell.length_c   1.000
_cell.angle_alpha   90.00
_cell.angle_beta   90.00
_cell.angle_gamma   90.00
#
_symmetry.space_group_name_H-M   'P 1'
#
loop_
_entity.id
_entity.type
_entity.pdbx_description
1 polymer ?
#
loop_
_entity_poly.entity_id
_entity_poly.type
_entity_poly.pdbx_seq_one_letter_code
_entity_poly.pdbx_strand_id
1 'polypeptide(L)'
;MSSLKQFIRNVRSAKTIADERAVIQKESAAIRASFREESHDSGVRRNNVAKLLYLFTLGERTHFGQIECLKLLASHRFADKRLGYLGTMLLLDENQEVLTLVTNSLKNDLGHSNQYIVGLALCALGNIASIEMSRDLFLEVENLMSTANPYIRRKAAICAMRICRKVPDLYEHFLEKAKTLLGDRNHGVLICGLTFATDLCEAEEEEEGPEGVIEMFRPLAGGLVRALKGLTTSGYAPEHDVSGITDPFLQVKILRFLRVLGRGDAATSEMINDILAQVATNTDSSKNVGNSILYEAVLTILDIEADSGLRVLGVNILGKFLANKDNNIRYVALNTLNKVVAIEPNAVQRHRNTILECLRDPDISIRRRALDLSFMLINEGNVRVLVRELLAFLEGADNEFKPSMTTQIGIAADRFAPNKRWHMDTILRVLKLAGNYVKEQILSSFVRLIATTPELQTYAVQKLYSSLKEDISQEGLTLAATWSIGEYADSLLQGGQYEEEELVKEVRESDLVDLFMNILNSTYASQIVIEYIITASMKLTVRMTDASQIERLRRFLSSRTADLSVEIQQRAVEYTNLFGYDQIRRGVLERMPAPEICEEQRVLGAPTAKKRQSKIVRGKSTKTAKPTGDHDLLLDLMGGSDAPVTSPTSNSSNTADLLADILGGDSGLSSPAPTPGPQGSSSKNDIMGLFGSNGASPSPQPSQQSSSGLDLLGGGMGASAPSPAASPAPVAASTPAHNAYNKDGLALALQVQRSGATAQIVAKFRNESNFDHFSNVGLQAAVPKSQKLQLSAISKADLDAGDEGVQTLRVTALNGALPPKLRIRFRVTSARDGGDPVTDQVDWSEP
;
A
#
# COMPACT_ATOMS: atom_id res chain seq x y z
N MET A 1 -12.67 40.12 -21.24
CA MET A 1 -12.28 38.69 -21.13
C MET A 1 -13.47 37.85 -20.67
N SER A 2 -13.44 36.54 -20.87
CA SER A 2 -14.37 35.57 -20.28
C SER A 2 -14.31 35.57 -18.74
N SER A 3 -15.44 35.32 -18.07
CA SER A 3 -15.48 35.11 -16.61
C SER A 3 -15.10 33.67 -16.24
N LEU A 4 -14.66 33.43 -15.00
CA LEU A 4 -14.45 32.08 -14.46
C LEU A 4 -15.63 31.13 -14.74
N LYS A 5 -16.88 31.59 -14.53
CA LYS A 5 -18.08 30.78 -14.79
C LYS A 5 -18.22 30.37 -16.27
N GLN A 6 -17.83 31.24 -17.20
CA GLN A 6 -17.82 30.90 -18.63
C GLN A 6 -16.65 29.96 -18.98
N PHE A 7 -15.48 30.13 -18.36
CA PHE A 7 -14.35 29.21 -18.57
C PHE A 7 -14.69 27.78 -18.11
N ILE A 8 -15.25 27.62 -16.89
CA ILE A 8 -15.74 26.32 -16.39
C ILE A 8 -16.80 25.74 -17.34
N ARG A 9 -17.73 26.56 -17.87
CA ARG A 9 -18.73 26.12 -18.85
C ARG A 9 -18.08 25.63 -20.14
N ASN A 10 -17.07 26.34 -20.66
CA ASN A 10 -16.36 25.94 -21.87
C ASN A 10 -15.63 24.60 -21.68
N VAL A 11 -14.86 24.46 -20.59
CA VAL A 11 -14.17 23.20 -20.22
C VAL A 11 -15.17 22.05 -20.10
N ARG A 12 -16.28 22.23 -19.34
CA ARG A 12 -17.35 21.22 -19.21
C ARG A 12 -18.14 20.94 -20.49
N SER A 13 -18.01 21.77 -21.53
CA SER A 13 -18.64 21.54 -22.84
C SER A 13 -17.74 20.79 -23.83
N ALA A 14 -16.45 20.62 -23.50
CA ALA A 14 -15.48 19.96 -24.35
C ALA A 14 -15.84 18.49 -24.57
N LYS A 15 -15.98 18.09 -25.84
CA LYS A 15 -16.29 16.71 -26.21
C LYS A 15 -15.01 15.87 -26.23
N THR A 16 -13.90 16.44 -26.69
CA THR A 16 -12.54 15.87 -26.63
C THR A 16 -11.98 15.73 -25.20
N ILE A 17 -10.84 15.04 -25.01
CA ILE A 17 -9.82 15.42 -24.00
C ILE A 17 -8.79 16.32 -24.67
N ALA A 18 -8.55 16.15 -25.98
CA ALA A 18 -7.75 17.08 -26.78
C ALA A 18 -8.42 18.46 -26.89
N ASP A 19 -9.75 18.48 -27.07
CA ASP A 19 -10.61 19.68 -27.05
C ASP A 19 -10.54 20.42 -25.70
N GLU A 20 -10.65 19.66 -24.59
CA GLU A 20 -10.52 20.17 -23.23
C GLU A 20 -9.13 20.80 -23.00
N ARG A 21 -8.06 20.08 -23.37
CA ARG A 21 -6.68 20.58 -23.35
C ARG A 21 -6.50 21.81 -24.26
N ALA A 22 -7.15 21.89 -25.42
CA ALA A 22 -7.06 23.05 -26.30
C ALA A 22 -7.75 24.29 -25.69
N VAL A 23 -8.91 24.12 -25.05
CA VAL A 23 -9.61 25.18 -24.30
C VAL A 23 -8.76 25.66 -23.11
N ILE A 24 -8.19 24.72 -22.35
CA ILE A 24 -7.26 24.96 -21.24
C ILE A 24 -6.02 25.73 -21.71
N GLN A 25 -5.35 25.26 -22.77
CA GLN A 25 -4.15 25.90 -23.30
C GLN A 25 -4.45 27.31 -23.80
N LYS A 26 -5.55 27.52 -24.53
CA LYS A 26 -5.99 28.83 -25.04
C LYS A 26 -6.24 29.84 -23.91
N GLU A 27 -6.96 29.46 -22.87
CA GLU A 27 -7.21 30.35 -21.72
C GLU A 27 -5.95 30.52 -20.85
N SER A 28 -5.09 29.50 -20.70
CA SER A 28 -3.78 29.65 -20.01
C SER A 28 -2.83 30.59 -20.75
N ALA A 29 -2.91 30.66 -22.09
CA ALA A 29 -2.14 31.58 -22.90
C ALA A 29 -2.68 33.02 -22.76
N ALA A 30 -4.01 33.19 -22.75
CA ALA A 30 -4.65 34.48 -22.50
C ALA A 30 -4.34 35.05 -21.10
N ILE A 31 -4.30 34.19 -20.07
CA ILE A 31 -3.87 34.59 -18.72
C ILE A 31 -2.39 35.02 -18.73
N ARG A 32 -1.50 34.25 -19.37
CA ARG A 32 -0.07 34.58 -19.52
C ARG A 32 0.22 35.79 -20.43
N ALA A 33 -0.72 36.20 -21.28
CA ALA A 33 -0.66 37.48 -21.98
C ALA A 33 -1.05 38.62 -21.02
N SER A 34 -2.23 38.54 -20.42
CA SER A 34 -2.74 39.57 -19.52
C SER A 34 -1.88 39.85 -18.29
N PHE A 35 -1.13 38.86 -17.77
CA PHE A 35 -0.17 39.10 -16.68
C PHE A 35 1.10 39.84 -17.15
N ARG A 36 1.48 39.72 -18.43
CA ARG A 36 2.59 40.50 -19.03
C ARG A 36 2.16 41.90 -19.48
N GLU A 37 0.87 42.11 -19.68
CA GLU A 37 0.24 43.41 -19.96
C GLU A 37 0.05 44.28 -18.69
N GLU A 38 0.44 43.79 -17.50
CA GLU A 38 0.48 44.53 -16.21
C GLU A 38 -0.78 45.36 -15.90
N SER A 39 -1.97 44.86 -16.24
CA SER A 39 -3.21 45.63 -16.12
C SER A 39 -3.43 46.20 -14.71
N HIS A 40 -3.55 47.52 -14.59
CA HIS A 40 -3.78 48.19 -13.30
C HIS A 40 -5.15 47.83 -12.67
N ASP A 41 -6.13 47.35 -13.45
CA ASP A 41 -7.40 46.87 -12.90
C ASP A 41 -7.23 45.56 -12.11
N SER A 42 -7.37 45.66 -10.78
CA SER A 42 -7.43 44.52 -9.87
C SER A 42 -8.62 43.59 -10.17
N GLY A 43 -9.71 44.09 -10.78
CA GLY A 43 -10.85 43.30 -11.21
C GLY A 43 -10.49 42.23 -12.25
N VAL A 44 -9.75 42.62 -13.30
CA VAL A 44 -9.17 41.71 -14.30
C VAL A 44 -8.18 40.74 -13.67
N ARG A 45 -7.19 41.24 -12.89
CA ARG A 45 -6.20 40.38 -12.19
C ARG A 45 -6.88 39.30 -11.36
N ARG A 46 -7.89 39.68 -10.56
CA ARG A 46 -8.67 38.75 -9.73
C ARG A 46 -9.43 37.70 -10.57
N ASN A 47 -10.06 38.07 -11.69
CA ASN A 47 -10.73 37.09 -12.55
C ASN A 47 -9.73 36.11 -13.18
N ASN A 48 -8.53 36.57 -13.55
CA ASN A 48 -7.48 35.73 -14.14
C ASN A 48 -6.84 34.79 -13.11
N VAL A 49 -6.53 35.26 -11.90
CA VAL A 49 -6.10 34.39 -10.79
C VAL A 49 -7.19 33.37 -10.44
N ALA A 50 -8.48 33.75 -10.45
CA ALA A 50 -9.57 32.81 -10.16
C ALA A 50 -9.70 31.69 -11.22
N LYS A 51 -9.40 31.98 -12.51
CA LYS A 51 -9.25 30.94 -13.54
C LYS A 51 -8.01 30.09 -13.34
N LEU A 52 -6.90 30.68 -12.91
CA LEU A 52 -5.65 29.97 -12.67
C LEU A 52 -5.75 28.99 -11.49
N LEU A 53 -6.50 29.32 -10.43
CA LEU A 53 -6.82 28.35 -9.38
C LEU A 53 -7.74 27.22 -9.88
N TYR A 54 -8.61 27.47 -10.86
CA TYR A 54 -9.36 26.40 -11.51
C TYR A 54 -8.46 25.52 -12.40
N LEU A 55 -7.48 26.09 -13.11
CA LEU A 55 -6.45 25.31 -13.81
C LEU A 55 -5.63 24.43 -12.86
N PHE A 56 -5.25 24.96 -11.69
CA PHE A 56 -4.56 24.18 -10.65
C PHE A 56 -5.39 23.00 -10.15
N THR A 57 -6.70 23.19 -9.91
CA THR A 57 -7.61 22.09 -9.54
C THR A 57 -7.88 21.06 -10.66
N LEU A 58 -7.42 21.32 -11.89
CA LEU A 58 -7.38 20.36 -12.99
C LEU A 58 -6.00 19.68 -13.15
N GLY A 59 -5.02 20.01 -12.30
CA GLY A 59 -3.65 19.46 -12.35
C GLY A 59 -2.72 20.13 -13.37
N GLU A 60 -3.09 21.28 -13.92
CA GLU A 60 -2.24 22.03 -14.87
C GLU A 60 -1.16 22.86 -14.16
N ARG A 61 -0.05 23.13 -14.87
CA ARG A 61 1.12 23.84 -14.31
C ARG A 61 0.90 25.36 -14.24
N THR A 62 0.82 25.90 -13.02
CA THR A 62 0.34 27.26 -12.73
C THR A 62 1.34 28.20 -12.03
N HIS A 63 2.60 27.78 -11.83
CA HIS A 63 3.67 28.54 -11.13
C HIS A 63 3.74 30.03 -11.50
N PHE A 64 3.56 30.38 -12.78
CA PHE A 64 3.62 31.76 -13.28
C PHE A 64 2.56 32.71 -12.66
N GLY A 65 1.58 32.20 -11.92
CA GLY A 65 0.58 33.00 -11.20
C GLY A 65 0.96 33.42 -9.78
N GLN A 66 2.04 32.88 -9.20
CA GLN A 66 2.39 33.05 -7.78
C GLN A 66 2.56 34.53 -7.39
N ILE A 67 3.29 35.30 -8.18
CA ILE A 67 3.54 36.74 -7.94
C ILE A 67 2.24 37.57 -8.07
N GLU A 68 1.33 37.19 -8.97
CA GLU A 68 0.04 37.89 -9.13
C GLU A 68 -0.91 37.62 -7.95
N CYS A 69 -0.77 36.48 -7.26
CA CYS A 69 -1.44 36.25 -5.98
C CYS A 69 -0.90 37.21 -4.89
N LEU A 70 0.41 37.47 -4.83
CA LEU A 70 0.97 38.47 -3.91
C LEU A 70 0.48 39.89 -4.23
N LYS A 71 0.43 40.28 -5.50
CA LYS A 71 -0.14 41.58 -5.93
C LYS A 71 -1.62 41.72 -5.50
N LEU A 72 -2.37 40.62 -5.36
CA LEU A 72 -3.73 40.63 -4.78
C LEU A 72 -3.75 40.68 -3.24
N LEU A 73 -2.74 40.16 -2.53
CA LEU A 73 -2.61 40.34 -1.07
C LEU A 73 -2.40 41.81 -0.68
N ALA A 74 -1.65 42.57 -1.49
CA ALA A 74 -1.41 44.00 -1.27
C ALA A 74 -2.65 44.88 -1.49
N SER A 75 -3.68 44.41 -2.21
CA SER A 75 -4.89 45.19 -2.50
C SER A 75 -5.74 45.44 -1.25
N HIS A 76 -6.11 46.69 -0.96
CA HIS A 76 -6.99 47.02 0.18
C HIS A 76 -8.41 46.42 0.10
N ARG A 77 -8.79 45.78 -1.01
CA ARG A 77 -10.13 45.22 -1.22
C ARG A 77 -10.22 43.80 -0.66
N PHE A 78 -11.10 43.58 0.32
CA PHE A 78 -11.35 42.27 0.93
C PHE A 78 -11.59 41.13 -0.09
N ALA A 79 -12.32 41.40 -1.18
CA ALA A 79 -12.60 40.40 -2.22
C ALA A 79 -11.38 40.04 -3.08
N ASP A 80 -10.34 40.89 -3.06
CA ASP A 80 -9.09 40.67 -3.77
C ASP A 80 -8.12 39.92 -2.83
N LYS A 81 -7.94 40.38 -1.58
CA LYS A 81 -7.20 39.65 -0.51
C LYS A 81 -7.71 38.23 -0.29
N ARG A 82 -9.04 38.03 -0.26
CA ARG A 82 -9.65 36.69 -0.10
C ARG A 82 -9.22 35.72 -1.20
N LEU A 83 -9.06 36.19 -2.43
CA LEU A 83 -8.58 35.35 -3.53
C LEU A 83 -7.06 35.20 -3.49
N GLY A 84 -6.34 36.29 -3.18
CA GLY A 84 -4.90 36.27 -2.96
C GLY A 84 -4.51 35.20 -1.96
N TYR A 85 -5.05 35.25 -0.73
CA TYR A 85 -4.76 34.27 0.32
C TYR A 85 -5.14 32.84 -0.05
N LEU A 86 -6.27 32.63 -0.75
CA LEU A 86 -6.62 31.30 -1.26
C LEU A 86 -5.61 30.80 -2.30
N GLY A 87 -5.10 31.68 -3.17
CA GLY A 87 -4.06 31.34 -4.12
C GLY A 87 -2.71 31.10 -3.47
N THR A 88 -2.34 31.88 -2.46
CA THR A 88 -1.16 31.67 -1.61
C THR A 88 -1.21 30.28 -0.97
N MET A 89 -2.36 29.87 -0.40
CA MET A 89 -2.58 28.55 0.22
C MET A 89 -2.58 27.36 -0.75
N LEU A 90 -2.57 27.59 -2.07
CA LEU A 90 -2.66 26.54 -3.09
C LEU A 90 -1.47 26.51 -4.06
N LEU A 91 -0.70 27.60 -4.16
CA LEU A 91 0.36 27.75 -5.17
C LEU A 91 1.76 27.99 -4.58
N LEU A 92 1.88 28.30 -3.29
CA LEU A 92 3.18 28.45 -2.61
C LEU A 92 3.45 27.23 -1.74
N ASP A 93 4.60 26.61 -1.97
CA ASP A 93 5.18 25.59 -1.11
C ASP A 93 6.14 26.23 -0.11
N GLU A 94 6.47 25.51 0.98
CA GLU A 94 7.35 26.01 2.04
C GLU A 94 8.79 26.33 1.55
N ASN A 95 9.19 25.81 0.38
CA ASN A 95 10.54 25.94 -0.19
C ASN A 95 10.73 27.17 -1.10
N GLN A 96 9.77 28.09 -1.18
CA GLN A 96 9.81 29.21 -2.13
C GLN A 96 10.16 30.54 -1.43
N GLU A 97 11.27 31.20 -1.80
CA GLU A 97 11.73 32.50 -1.25
C GLU A 97 10.65 33.60 -1.21
N VAL A 98 9.68 33.49 -2.13
CA VAL A 98 8.44 34.26 -2.26
C VAL A 98 7.64 34.34 -0.94
N LEU A 99 7.80 33.39 -0.01
CA LEU A 99 7.17 33.39 1.32
C LEU A 99 7.55 34.61 2.17
N THR A 100 8.75 35.16 2.04
CA THR A 100 9.20 36.33 2.82
C THR A 100 8.30 37.56 2.60
N LEU A 101 7.82 37.76 1.37
CA LEU A 101 6.85 38.80 1.01
C LEU A 101 5.45 38.51 1.58
N VAL A 102 5.12 37.24 1.79
CA VAL A 102 3.89 36.83 2.49
C VAL A 102 3.99 37.15 3.98
N THR A 103 5.14 36.96 4.63
CA THR A 103 5.34 37.27 6.07
C THR A 103 5.01 38.73 6.37
N ASN A 104 5.56 39.67 5.60
CA ASN A 104 5.26 41.10 5.74
C ASN A 104 3.77 41.40 5.46
N SER A 105 3.21 40.82 4.39
CA SER A 105 1.78 40.98 4.06
C SER A 105 0.85 40.47 5.19
N LEU A 106 1.19 39.35 5.80
CA LEU A 106 0.49 38.77 6.95
C LEU A 106 0.59 39.65 8.19
N LYS A 107 1.79 40.13 8.54
CA LYS A 107 2.01 40.98 9.71
C LYS A 107 1.09 42.21 9.71
N ASN A 108 0.99 42.86 8.55
CA ASN A 108 0.07 43.99 8.34
C ASN A 108 -1.42 43.60 8.41
N ASP A 109 -1.80 42.42 7.92
CA ASP A 109 -3.20 41.96 7.95
C ASP A 109 -3.64 41.34 9.29
N LEU A 110 -2.71 40.86 10.11
CA LEU A 110 -2.96 40.43 11.49
C LEU A 110 -3.30 41.61 12.40
N GLY A 111 -2.70 42.78 12.16
CA GLY A 111 -3.03 44.05 12.83
C GLY A 111 -4.24 44.80 12.26
N HIS A 112 -4.93 44.26 11.25
CA HIS A 112 -5.96 44.99 10.51
C HIS A 112 -7.30 45.07 11.25
N SER A 113 -7.92 46.26 11.30
CA SER A 113 -9.16 46.53 12.06
C SER A 113 -10.35 45.62 11.72
N ASN A 114 -10.49 45.21 10.46
CA ASN A 114 -11.51 44.26 10.01
C ASN A 114 -11.15 42.80 10.39
N GLN A 115 -11.90 42.23 11.34
CA GLN A 115 -11.82 40.83 11.79
C GLN A 115 -11.78 39.77 10.67
N TYR A 116 -12.39 40.04 9.50
CA TYR A 116 -12.40 39.08 8.39
C TYR A 116 -11.08 39.07 7.61
N ILE A 117 -10.27 40.13 7.67
CA ILE A 117 -8.93 40.18 7.09
C ILE A 117 -7.93 39.47 8.02
N VAL A 118 -7.95 39.78 9.32
CA VAL A 118 -7.23 39.01 10.36
C VAL A 118 -7.57 37.52 10.27
N GLY A 119 -8.86 37.20 10.09
CA GLY A 119 -9.34 35.83 9.95
C GLY A 119 -8.97 35.13 8.64
N LEU A 120 -8.53 35.86 7.61
CA LEU A 120 -7.89 35.30 6.41
C LEU A 120 -6.40 35.10 6.64
N ALA A 121 -5.70 36.08 7.23
CA ALA A 121 -4.27 36.00 7.55
C ALA A 121 -3.96 34.81 8.49
N LEU A 122 -4.69 34.66 9.60
CA LEU A 122 -4.61 33.49 10.50
C LEU A 122 -4.93 32.16 9.79
N CYS A 123 -5.73 32.18 8.72
CA CYS A 123 -6.07 30.99 7.95
C CYS A 123 -4.95 30.61 6.95
N ALA A 124 -4.28 31.61 6.39
CA ALA A 124 -3.11 31.41 5.53
C ALA A 124 -1.93 30.93 6.36
N LEU A 125 -1.61 31.61 7.47
CA LEU A 125 -0.53 31.22 8.36
C LEU A 125 -0.75 29.80 8.92
N GLY A 126 -1.96 29.48 9.41
CA GLY A 126 -2.31 28.14 9.89
C GLY A 126 -2.22 27.00 8.85
N ASN A 127 -2.11 27.31 7.55
CA ASN A 127 -1.91 26.33 6.49
C ASN A 127 -0.46 26.30 5.96
N ILE A 128 0.17 27.46 5.78
CA ILE A 128 1.45 27.65 5.05
C ILE A 128 2.64 27.94 5.99
N ALA A 129 2.46 27.92 7.32
CA ALA A 129 3.52 28.25 8.28
C ALA A 129 4.85 27.49 8.03
N SER A 130 5.87 28.23 7.58
CA SER A 130 7.27 27.81 7.64
C SER A 130 7.85 28.08 9.03
N ILE A 131 9.06 27.58 9.29
CA ILE A 131 9.81 27.80 10.54
C ILE A 131 10.07 29.30 10.77
N GLU A 132 10.47 30.01 9.71
CA GLU A 132 10.75 31.46 9.74
C GLU A 132 9.47 32.27 10.00
N MET A 133 8.40 32.04 9.23
CA MET A 133 7.12 32.71 9.43
C MET A 133 6.54 32.49 10.84
N SER A 134 6.80 31.32 11.42
CA SER A 134 6.37 30.99 12.78
C SER A 134 7.14 31.82 13.82
N ARG A 135 8.46 31.96 13.66
CA ARG A 135 9.33 32.77 14.53
C ARG A 135 9.12 34.29 14.36
N ASP A 136 8.69 34.76 13.19
CA ASP A 136 8.43 36.18 12.94
C ASP A 136 7.05 36.69 13.42
N LEU A 137 6.06 35.79 13.53
CA LEU A 137 4.63 36.15 13.70
C LEU A 137 3.99 35.59 14.98
N PHE A 138 4.67 34.76 15.79
CA PHE A 138 4.06 34.14 16.97
C PHE A 138 3.49 35.16 17.98
N LEU A 139 4.19 36.28 18.20
CA LEU A 139 3.75 37.36 19.10
C LEU A 139 2.42 37.99 18.64
N GLU A 140 2.20 38.17 17.34
CA GLU A 140 0.90 38.65 16.85
C GLU A 140 -0.20 37.61 17.10
N VAL A 141 0.08 36.32 16.92
CA VAL A 141 -0.89 35.23 17.16
C VAL A 141 -1.24 35.13 18.65
N GLU A 142 -0.26 35.25 19.56
CA GLU A 142 -0.47 35.22 21.01
C GLU A 142 -1.38 36.37 21.51
N ASN A 143 -1.16 37.58 20.97
CA ASN A 143 -2.02 38.74 21.23
C ASN A 143 -3.44 38.53 20.68
N LEU A 144 -3.57 37.93 19.48
CA LEU A 144 -4.87 37.62 18.87
C LEU A 144 -5.64 36.51 19.61
N MET A 145 -4.95 35.56 20.28
CA MET A 145 -5.58 34.61 21.21
C MET A 145 -6.17 35.29 22.45
N SER A 146 -5.61 36.43 22.86
CA SER A 146 -6.05 37.21 24.03
C SER A 146 -7.22 38.17 23.70
N THR A 147 -7.62 38.30 22.43
CA THR A 147 -8.62 39.27 21.97
C THR A 147 -10.07 38.84 22.29
N ALA A 148 -10.93 39.73 22.77
CA ALA A 148 -12.30 39.37 23.19
C ALA A 148 -13.19 38.69 22.11
N ASN A 149 -12.90 38.89 20.82
CA ASN A 149 -13.71 38.38 19.70
C ASN A 149 -13.57 36.84 19.51
N PRO A 150 -14.65 36.05 19.69
CA PRO A 150 -14.61 34.59 19.50
C PRO A 150 -14.23 34.15 18.07
N TYR A 151 -14.56 34.94 17.04
CA TYR A 151 -14.23 34.63 15.64
C TYR A 151 -12.71 34.60 15.40
N ILE A 152 -11.98 35.49 16.08
CA ILE A 152 -10.52 35.60 16.00
C ILE A 152 -9.88 34.52 16.87
N ARG A 153 -10.27 34.41 18.16
CA ARG A 153 -9.65 33.46 19.11
C ARG A 153 -9.63 32.02 18.62
N ARG A 154 -10.75 31.52 18.08
CA ARG A 154 -10.83 30.15 17.54
C ARG A 154 -9.86 29.90 16.37
N LYS A 155 -9.57 30.93 15.56
CA LYS A 155 -8.59 30.86 14.46
C LYS A 155 -7.17 31.00 14.98
N ALA A 156 -6.93 31.90 15.93
CA ALA A 156 -5.62 32.10 16.55
C ALA A 156 -5.14 30.86 17.30
N ALA A 157 -6.03 30.16 18.01
CA ALA A 157 -5.71 28.90 18.70
C ALA A 157 -5.25 27.78 17.75
N ILE A 158 -5.93 27.59 16.62
CA ILE A 158 -5.52 26.60 15.59
C ILE A 158 -4.26 27.05 14.83
N CYS A 159 -4.04 28.35 14.70
CA CYS A 159 -2.80 28.90 14.14
C CYS A 159 -1.61 28.66 15.09
N ALA A 160 -1.78 28.88 16.41
CA ALA A 160 -0.78 28.59 17.43
C ALA A 160 -0.45 27.09 17.47
N MET A 161 -1.46 26.22 17.39
CA MET A 161 -1.27 24.77 17.24
C MET A 161 -0.35 24.42 16.04
N ARG A 162 -0.57 25.03 14.87
CA ARG A 162 0.32 24.82 13.70
C ARG A 162 1.73 25.37 13.93
N ILE A 163 1.87 26.50 14.62
CA ILE A 163 3.16 27.11 14.99
C ILE A 163 3.96 26.20 15.93
N CYS A 164 3.36 25.69 17.01
CA CYS A 164 4.04 24.75 17.92
C CYS A 164 4.46 23.46 17.20
N ARG A 165 3.62 22.90 16.32
CA ARG A 165 3.98 21.75 15.44
C ARG A 165 5.08 22.03 14.41
N LYS A 166 5.49 23.29 14.22
CA LYS A 166 6.56 23.70 13.29
C LYS A 166 7.82 24.15 14.01
N VAL A 167 7.68 24.70 15.21
CA VAL A 167 8.75 25.18 16.07
C VAL A 167 8.36 24.83 17.52
N PRO A 168 8.73 23.64 18.01
CA PRO A 168 8.40 23.20 19.37
C PRO A 168 8.83 24.23 20.43
N ASP A 169 10.02 24.84 20.26
CA ASP A 169 10.62 25.89 21.11
C ASP A 169 9.63 26.96 21.62
N LEU A 170 8.58 27.27 20.86
CA LEU A 170 7.62 28.33 21.15
C LEU A 170 6.48 27.92 22.09
N TYR A 171 6.45 26.67 22.60
CA TYR A 171 5.33 26.18 23.43
C TYR A 171 5.04 27.06 24.65
N GLU A 172 6.08 27.58 25.32
CA GLU A 172 5.96 28.33 26.59
C GLU A 172 5.07 29.56 26.49
N HIS A 173 5.21 30.35 25.41
CA HIS A 173 4.43 31.56 25.16
C HIS A 173 2.92 31.31 25.07
N PHE A 174 2.52 30.11 24.65
CA PHE A 174 1.12 29.78 24.41
C PHE A 174 0.43 29.03 25.56
N LEU A 175 1.17 28.47 26.53
CA LEU A 175 0.61 27.64 27.62
C LEU A 175 -0.45 28.35 28.46
N GLU A 176 -0.20 29.57 28.92
CA GLU A 176 -1.16 30.33 29.74
C GLU A 176 -2.43 30.73 28.97
N LYS A 177 -2.24 31.04 27.68
CA LYS A 177 -3.36 31.36 26.77
C LYS A 177 -4.21 30.12 26.51
N ALA A 178 -3.59 28.96 26.30
CA ALA A 178 -4.27 27.69 26.14
C ALA A 178 -5.15 27.36 27.35
N LYS A 179 -4.62 27.48 28.59
CA LYS A 179 -5.40 27.31 29.82
C LYS A 179 -6.62 28.24 29.88
N THR A 180 -6.44 29.51 29.48
CA THR A 180 -7.50 30.53 29.45
C THR A 180 -8.62 30.19 28.45
N LEU A 181 -8.28 29.63 27.28
CA LEU A 181 -9.26 29.21 26.27
C LEU A 181 -10.14 28.03 26.70
N LEU A 182 -9.65 27.17 27.62
CA LEU A 182 -10.43 26.05 28.18
C LEU A 182 -11.55 26.49 29.14
N GLY A 183 -11.54 27.75 29.58
CA GLY A 183 -12.61 28.35 30.40
C GLY A 183 -13.68 29.11 29.62
N ASP A 184 -13.63 29.13 28.28
CA ASP A 184 -14.58 29.92 27.47
C ASP A 184 -15.99 29.29 27.43
N ARG A 185 -17.00 30.16 27.45
CA ARG A 185 -18.42 29.80 27.28
C ARG A 185 -18.80 29.58 25.81
N ASN A 186 -17.99 30.06 24.86
CA ASN A 186 -18.23 29.84 23.44
C ASN A 186 -17.71 28.47 22.99
N HIS A 187 -18.62 27.55 22.66
CA HIS A 187 -18.32 26.19 22.20
C HIS A 187 -17.27 26.16 21.07
N GLY A 188 -17.38 27.05 20.09
CA GLY A 188 -16.47 27.12 18.94
C GLY A 188 -15.05 27.61 19.29
N VAL A 189 -14.87 28.33 20.40
CA VAL A 189 -13.54 28.64 20.95
C VAL A 189 -13.03 27.47 21.79
N LEU A 190 -13.90 26.88 22.63
CA LEU A 190 -13.56 25.76 23.49
C LEU A 190 -13.11 24.51 22.70
N ILE A 191 -13.78 24.17 21.58
CA ILE A 191 -13.34 23.11 20.66
C ILE A 191 -11.91 23.34 20.14
N CYS A 192 -11.57 24.60 19.82
CA CYS A 192 -10.24 24.96 19.31
C CYS A 192 -9.18 24.97 20.43
N GLY A 193 -9.53 25.47 21.62
CA GLY A 193 -8.69 25.42 22.81
C GLY A 193 -8.40 23.99 23.26
N LEU A 194 -9.41 23.11 23.31
CA LEU A 194 -9.26 21.68 23.57
C LEU A 194 -8.40 20.99 22.52
N THR A 195 -8.59 21.31 21.24
CA THR A 195 -7.77 20.73 20.17
C THR A 195 -6.30 21.14 20.30
N PHE A 196 -6.03 22.41 20.63
CA PHE A 196 -4.66 22.88 20.85
C PHE A 196 -4.03 22.30 22.12
N ALA A 197 -4.76 22.26 23.24
CA ALA A 197 -4.27 21.67 24.48
C ALA A 197 -4.03 20.15 24.36
N THR A 198 -4.87 19.43 23.61
CA THR A 198 -4.64 18.01 23.27
C THR A 198 -3.34 17.86 22.49
N ASP A 199 -3.06 18.75 21.54
CA ASP A 199 -1.86 18.71 20.70
C ASP A 199 -0.57 18.95 21.49
N LEU A 200 -0.60 19.91 22.43
CA LEU A 200 0.53 20.19 23.33
C LEU A 200 0.85 18.99 24.24
N CYS A 201 -0.17 18.30 24.77
CA CYS A 201 0.03 17.11 25.59
C CYS A 201 0.43 15.87 24.77
N GLU A 202 -0.11 15.69 23.55
CA GLU A 202 0.31 14.61 22.65
C GLU A 202 1.77 14.80 22.18
N ALA A 203 2.25 16.05 22.04
CA ALA A 203 3.66 16.35 21.75
C ALA A 203 4.61 16.09 22.95
N GLU A 204 4.19 16.40 24.19
CA GLU A 204 4.97 16.10 25.41
C GLU A 204 5.25 14.59 25.55
N GLU A 205 4.28 13.73 25.20
CA GLU A 205 4.45 12.26 25.20
C GLU A 205 5.47 11.75 24.14
N GLU A 206 5.64 12.46 23.02
CA GLU A 206 6.49 12.03 21.90
C GLU A 206 7.97 12.42 22.07
N GLU A 207 8.30 13.63 22.52
CA GLU A 207 9.68 14.15 22.52
C GLU A 207 10.50 13.89 23.81
N GLU A 208 9.93 13.22 24.84
CA GLU A 208 10.50 13.15 26.21
C GLU A 208 10.82 14.56 26.77
N GLY A 209 9.90 15.51 26.53
CA GLY A 209 10.02 16.93 26.90
C GLY A 209 9.97 17.23 28.41
N PRO A 210 10.05 18.51 28.80
CA PRO A 210 10.16 18.91 30.20
C PRO A 210 8.89 18.59 31.01
N GLU A 211 9.00 17.59 31.89
CA GLU A 211 7.94 17.02 32.74
C GLU A 211 7.03 18.09 33.38
N GLY A 212 5.82 18.33 32.82
CA GLY A 212 4.84 19.17 33.51
C GLY A 212 3.72 19.82 32.70
N VAL A 213 3.64 19.67 31.36
CA VAL A 213 2.55 20.30 30.58
C VAL A 213 1.20 19.63 30.87
N ILE A 214 1.14 18.30 30.88
CA ILE A 214 -0.04 17.53 31.33
C ILE A 214 -0.42 17.91 32.78
N GLU A 215 0.56 17.96 33.70
CA GLU A 215 0.33 18.35 35.11
C GLU A 215 -0.29 19.74 35.24
N MET A 216 0.15 20.69 34.41
CA MET A 216 -0.39 22.03 34.32
C MET A 216 -1.83 22.11 33.80
N PHE A 217 -2.34 21.07 33.13
CA PHE A 217 -3.72 20.99 32.65
C PHE A 217 -4.63 20.12 33.53
N ARG A 218 -4.11 19.18 34.34
CA ARG A 218 -4.92 18.34 35.27
C ARG A 218 -5.94 19.13 36.10
N PRO A 219 -5.63 20.29 36.72
CA PRO A 219 -6.61 21.02 37.55
C PRO A 219 -7.86 21.49 36.80
N LEU A 220 -7.79 21.60 35.46
CA LEU A 220 -8.92 22.01 34.61
C LEU A 220 -9.85 20.83 34.27
N ALA A 221 -9.42 19.58 34.46
CA ALA A 221 -10.22 18.38 34.19
C ALA A 221 -11.59 18.43 34.88
N GLY A 222 -11.64 18.81 36.17
CA GLY A 222 -12.89 18.94 36.92
C GLY A 222 -13.83 20.04 36.41
N GLY A 223 -13.30 21.04 35.68
CA GLY A 223 -14.11 22.02 34.95
C GLY A 223 -14.71 21.43 33.68
N LEU A 224 -13.92 20.66 32.93
CA LEU A 224 -14.34 20.00 31.69
C LEU A 224 -15.31 18.83 31.93
N VAL A 225 -15.14 18.08 33.02
CA VAL A 225 -16.10 17.06 33.49
C VAL A 225 -17.45 17.73 33.79
N ARG A 226 -17.47 18.90 34.44
CA ARG A 226 -18.70 19.69 34.65
C ARG A 226 -19.30 20.21 33.35
N ALA A 227 -18.49 20.63 32.38
CA ALA A 227 -18.97 21.03 31.06
C ALA A 227 -19.60 19.85 30.29
N LEU A 228 -18.94 18.68 30.28
CA LEU A 228 -19.45 17.47 29.65
C LEU A 228 -20.74 16.97 30.32
N LYS A 229 -20.79 16.91 31.66
CA LYS A 229 -22.01 16.60 32.42
C LYS A 229 -23.13 17.59 32.12
N GLY A 230 -22.78 18.86 31.91
CA GLY A 230 -23.67 19.90 31.39
C GLY A 230 -24.24 19.54 30.03
N LEU A 231 -23.42 19.21 29.03
CA LEU A 231 -23.85 18.83 27.68
C LEU A 231 -24.76 17.59 27.70
N THR A 232 -24.33 16.50 28.34
CA THR A 232 -25.06 15.22 28.43
C THR A 232 -26.40 15.34 29.16
N THR A 233 -26.58 16.36 30.01
CA THR A 233 -27.82 16.62 30.75
C THR A 233 -28.62 17.80 30.14
N SER A 234 -28.07 18.52 29.17
CA SER A 234 -28.72 19.67 28.55
C SER A 234 -29.78 19.24 27.56
N GLY A 235 -30.91 19.94 27.57
CA GLY A 235 -31.93 19.79 26.54
C GLY A 235 -31.51 20.40 25.19
N TYR A 236 -32.39 20.27 24.21
CA TYR A 236 -32.20 20.74 22.84
C TYR A 236 -31.68 22.19 22.73
N ALA A 237 -30.54 22.37 22.03
CA ALA A 237 -29.89 23.65 21.81
C ALA A 237 -29.82 23.97 20.29
N PRO A 238 -30.65 24.88 19.75
CA PRO A 238 -30.88 25.01 18.30
C PRO A 238 -29.65 25.26 17.42
N GLU A 239 -28.60 25.89 17.93
CA GLU A 239 -27.38 26.19 17.16
C GLU A 239 -26.35 25.03 17.17
N HIS A 240 -26.49 24.07 18.07
CA HIS A 240 -25.47 23.05 18.37
C HIS A 240 -26.02 21.62 18.44
N ASP A 241 -27.34 21.43 18.32
CA ASP A 241 -27.95 20.11 18.20
C ASP A 241 -27.60 19.44 16.87
N VAL A 242 -27.21 18.17 16.94
CA VAL A 242 -27.08 17.30 15.76
C VAL A 242 -27.92 16.04 15.98
N SER A 243 -29.16 16.09 15.50
CA SER A 243 -30.12 14.98 15.53
C SER A 243 -30.62 14.57 16.93
N GLY A 244 -30.78 15.54 17.84
CA GLY A 244 -31.21 15.32 19.23
C GLY A 244 -30.07 15.10 20.22
N ILE A 245 -28.84 15.49 19.87
CA ILE A 245 -27.66 15.43 20.74
C ILE A 245 -26.93 16.78 20.70
N THR A 246 -26.63 17.32 21.87
CA THR A 246 -26.04 18.64 22.14
C THR A 246 -24.53 18.69 21.93
N ASP A 247 -24.08 19.32 20.85
CA ASP A 247 -22.67 19.49 20.45
C ASP A 247 -21.79 18.22 20.54
N PRO A 248 -22.02 17.22 19.67
CA PRO A 248 -21.23 15.99 19.68
C PRO A 248 -19.73 16.23 19.40
N PHE A 249 -19.38 17.31 18.69
CA PHE A 249 -18.00 17.64 18.39
C PHE A 249 -17.25 18.12 19.64
N LEU A 250 -17.89 18.96 20.46
CA LEU A 250 -17.36 19.35 21.77
C LEU A 250 -17.30 18.16 22.74
N GLN A 251 -18.33 17.31 22.79
CA GLN A 251 -18.31 16.11 23.65
C GLN A 251 -17.13 15.19 23.33
N VAL A 252 -16.94 14.82 22.05
CA VAL A 252 -15.80 14.01 21.58
C VAL A 252 -14.46 14.69 21.87
N LYS A 253 -14.36 16.02 21.72
CA LYS A 253 -13.12 16.76 22.01
C LYS A 253 -12.79 16.82 23.50
N ILE A 254 -13.79 16.93 24.38
CA ILE A 254 -13.59 16.80 25.82
C ILE A 254 -13.15 15.38 26.17
N LEU A 255 -13.83 14.34 25.64
CA LEU A 255 -13.48 12.94 25.89
C LEU A 255 -12.05 12.59 25.46
N ARG A 256 -11.59 13.07 24.30
CA ARG A 256 -10.20 12.89 23.85
C ARG A 256 -9.20 13.57 24.78
N PHE A 257 -9.45 14.81 25.18
CA PHE A 257 -8.53 15.54 26.06
C PHE A 257 -8.49 14.91 27.47
N LEU A 258 -9.64 14.48 27.99
CA LEU A 258 -9.73 13.71 29.23
C LEU A 258 -9.01 12.35 29.14
N ARG A 259 -8.94 11.71 27.96
CA ARG A 259 -8.12 10.50 27.75
C ARG A 259 -6.63 10.77 27.93
N VAL A 260 -6.12 11.85 27.35
CA VAL A 260 -4.70 12.22 27.49
C VAL A 260 -4.39 12.60 28.94
N LEU A 261 -5.25 13.41 29.59
CA LEU A 261 -5.09 13.75 31.01
C LEU A 261 -5.22 12.53 31.95
N GLY A 262 -6.04 11.53 31.63
CA GLY A 262 -6.21 10.32 32.46
C GLY A 262 -5.07 9.30 32.38
N ARG A 263 -4.09 9.47 31.48
CA ARG A 263 -2.95 8.55 31.37
C ARG A 263 -2.00 8.71 32.57
N GLY A 264 -1.71 7.59 33.24
CA GLY A 264 -0.73 7.50 34.32
C GLY A 264 -1.11 8.19 35.63
N ASP A 265 -2.36 8.66 35.79
CA ASP A 265 -2.86 9.26 37.02
C ASP A 265 -4.22 8.67 37.43
N ALA A 266 -4.22 8.00 38.59
CA ALA A 266 -5.40 7.45 39.20
C ALA A 266 -6.38 8.53 39.68
N ALA A 267 -5.92 9.68 40.18
CA ALA A 267 -6.79 10.71 40.75
C ALA A 267 -7.63 11.43 39.68
N THR A 268 -7.01 11.80 38.55
CA THR A 268 -7.74 12.31 37.38
C THR A 268 -8.64 11.23 36.79
N SER A 269 -8.19 9.96 36.71
CA SER A 269 -9.03 8.84 36.23
C SER A 269 -10.28 8.63 37.08
N GLU A 270 -10.16 8.66 38.42
CA GLU A 270 -11.29 8.47 39.34
C GLU A 270 -12.36 9.56 39.18
N MET A 271 -11.94 10.82 38.98
CA MET A 271 -12.84 11.95 38.68
C MET A 271 -13.56 11.81 37.33
N ILE A 272 -12.94 11.13 36.36
CA ILE A 272 -13.50 10.93 35.01
C ILE A 272 -14.43 9.70 34.95
N ASN A 273 -14.25 8.71 35.82
CA ASN A 273 -15.02 7.46 35.80
C ASN A 273 -16.55 7.66 35.92
N ASP A 274 -17.04 8.59 36.77
CA ASP A 274 -18.48 8.89 36.90
C ASP A 274 -19.08 9.40 35.58
N ILE A 275 -18.44 10.39 34.95
CA ILE A 275 -18.94 10.96 33.70
C ILE A 275 -18.80 10.00 32.51
N LEU A 276 -17.78 9.12 32.50
CA LEU A 276 -17.69 8.05 31.51
C LEU A 276 -18.82 7.03 31.67
N ALA A 277 -19.13 6.62 32.90
CA ALA A 277 -20.27 5.74 33.16
C ALA A 277 -21.60 6.41 32.76
N GLN A 278 -21.78 7.70 33.07
CA GLN A 278 -22.97 8.46 32.70
C GLN A 278 -23.10 8.61 31.16
N VAL A 279 -22.02 8.90 30.44
CA VAL A 279 -22.02 8.99 28.97
C VAL A 279 -22.25 7.62 28.33
N ALA A 280 -21.62 6.57 28.84
CA ALA A 280 -21.76 5.20 28.34
C ALA A 280 -23.17 4.59 28.53
N THR A 281 -23.98 5.16 29.44
CA THR A 281 -25.34 4.69 29.75
C THR A 281 -26.44 5.58 29.17
N ASN A 282 -26.27 6.91 29.16
CA ASN A 282 -27.31 7.85 28.71
C ASN A 282 -27.26 8.20 27.21
N THR A 283 -26.15 7.93 26.51
CA THR A 283 -26.03 8.30 25.09
C THR A 283 -26.84 7.37 24.19
N ASP A 284 -27.72 7.93 23.37
CA ASP A 284 -28.53 7.18 22.41
C ASP A 284 -27.67 6.59 21.26
N SER A 285 -27.57 5.26 21.23
CA SER A 285 -26.85 4.51 20.19
C SER A 285 -27.66 4.28 18.90
N SER A 286 -28.88 4.80 18.79
CA SER A 286 -29.72 4.67 17.58
C SER A 286 -29.15 5.41 16.35
N LYS A 287 -28.26 6.39 16.55
CA LYS A 287 -27.71 7.26 15.51
C LYS A 287 -26.18 7.27 15.51
N ASN A 288 -25.59 7.48 14.34
CA ASN A 288 -24.13 7.58 14.16
C ASN A 288 -23.49 8.64 15.08
N VAL A 289 -24.20 9.73 15.37
CA VAL A 289 -23.75 10.81 16.28
C VAL A 289 -23.49 10.27 17.70
N GLY A 290 -24.44 9.57 18.30
CA GLY A 290 -24.27 8.97 19.63
C GLY A 290 -23.27 7.83 19.63
N ASN A 291 -23.24 7.01 18.56
CA ASN A 291 -22.21 5.99 18.39
C ASN A 291 -20.79 6.57 18.27
N SER A 292 -20.62 7.80 17.75
CA SER A 292 -19.34 8.50 17.70
C SER A 292 -18.89 8.99 19.08
N ILE A 293 -19.81 9.49 19.91
CA ILE A 293 -19.54 9.88 21.30
C ILE A 293 -19.20 8.65 22.16
N LEU A 294 -20.02 7.60 22.06
CA LEU A 294 -19.77 6.32 22.70
C LEU A 294 -18.45 5.70 22.25
N TYR A 295 -18.07 5.87 20.97
CA TYR A 295 -16.78 5.39 20.47
C TYR A 295 -15.60 6.09 21.15
N GLU A 296 -15.57 7.43 21.18
CA GLU A 296 -14.48 8.14 21.87
C GLU A 296 -14.50 7.86 23.37
N ALA A 297 -15.67 7.77 24.00
CA ALA A 297 -15.79 7.40 25.42
C ALA A 297 -15.22 6.00 25.70
N VAL A 298 -15.43 5.02 24.82
CA VAL A 298 -14.84 3.69 24.93
C VAL A 298 -13.32 3.72 24.72
N LEU A 299 -12.80 4.54 23.79
CA LEU A 299 -11.35 4.76 23.70
C LEU A 299 -10.79 5.39 24.98
N THR A 300 -11.51 6.34 25.58
CA THR A 300 -11.12 6.96 26.86
C THR A 300 -11.09 5.92 27.98
N ILE A 301 -12.12 5.08 28.13
CA ILE A 301 -12.21 4.00 29.14
C ILE A 301 -11.03 3.01 29.06
N LEU A 302 -10.55 2.71 27.85
CA LEU A 302 -9.60 1.62 27.62
C LEU A 302 -8.13 2.08 27.61
N ASP A 303 -7.86 3.37 27.41
CA ASP A 303 -6.52 3.98 27.53
C ASP A 303 -6.18 4.40 28.99
N ILE A 304 -7.17 4.74 29.82
CA ILE A 304 -6.95 5.23 31.20
C ILE A 304 -6.96 4.10 32.24
N GLU A 305 -6.57 4.40 33.48
CA GLU A 305 -6.64 3.48 34.63
C GLU A 305 -8.07 3.40 35.22
N ALA A 306 -9.03 3.09 34.36
CA ALA A 306 -10.43 2.84 34.71
C ALA A 306 -10.61 1.49 35.42
N ASP A 307 -11.66 1.39 36.26
CA ASP A 307 -12.05 0.12 36.88
C ASP A 307 -12.38 -0.96 35.83
N SER A 308 -12.06 -2.20 36.21
CA SER A 308 -12.43 -3.45 35.56
C SER A 308 -13.90 -3.52 35.10
N GLY A 309 -14.86 -3.07 35.91
CA GLY A 309 -16.27 -3.03 35.55
C GLY A 309 -16.57 -2.06 34.40
N LEU A 310 -15.93 -0.89 34.40
CA LEU A 310 -16.07 0.11 33.33
C LEU A 310 -15.36 -0.35 32.05
N ARG A 311 -14.19 -0.98 32.14
CA ARG A 311 -13.50 -1.60 30.99
C ARG A 311 -14.33 -2.72 30.35
N VAL A 312 -14.93 -3.59 31.16
CA VAL A 312 -15.86 -4.64 30.68
C VAL A 312 -17.12 -4.03 30.05
N LEU A 313 -17.67 -2.94 30.59
CA LEU A 313 -18.75 -2.19 29.93
C LEU A 313 -18.31 -1.64 28.56
N GLY A 314 -17.09 -1.10 28.45
CA GLY A 314 -16.52 -0.63 27.18
C GLY A 314 -16.42 -1.74 26.12
N VAL A 315 -15.91 -2.92 26.49
CA VAL A 315 -15.85 -4.08 25.58
C VAL A 315 -17.25 -4.57 25.20
N ASN A 316 -18.22 -4.58 26.13
CA ASN A 316 -19.61 -4.91 25.83
C ASN A 316 -20.26 -3.92 24.83
N ILE A 317 -19.87 -2.63 24.86
CA ILE A 317 -20.32 -1.63 23.89
C ILE A 317 -19.71 -1.93 22.50
N LEU A 318 -18.42 -2.27 22.42
CA LEU A 318 -17.81 -2.72 21.16
C LEU A 318 -18.46 -4.01 20.63
N GLY A 319 -18.88 -4.92 21.51
CA GLY A 319 -19.68 -6.10 21.16
C GLY A 319 -21.03 -5.74 20.52
N LYS A 320 -21.74 -4.73 21.06
CA LYS A 320 -22.96 -4.19 20.44
C LYS A 320 -22.67 -3.53 19.08
N PHE A 321 -21.52 -2.88 18.92
CA PHE A 321 -21.10 -2.27 17.66
C PHE A 321 -20.76 -3.32 16.59
N LEU A 322 -20.12 -4.45 16.94
CA LEU A 322 -19.95 -5.59 16.03
C LEU A 322 -21.29 -6.15 15.54
N ALA A 323 -22.27 -6.27 16.44
CA ALA A 323 -23.61 -6.77 16.13
C ALA A 323 -24.49 -5.76 15.34
N ASN A 324 -23.99 -4.55 15.06
CA ASN A 324 -24.72 -3.55 14.30
C ASN A 324 -24.86 -3.96 12.81
N LYS A 325 -25.82 -3.36 12.10
CA LYS A 325 -26.04 -3.53 10.66
C LYS A 325 -25.20 -2.59 9.81
N ASP A 326 -24.65 -1.51 10.40
CA ASP A 326 -23.80 -0.55 9.69
C ASP A 326 -22.34 -1.05 9.62
N ASN A 327 -21.85 -1.25 8.40
CA ASN A 327 -20.47 -1.62 8.09
C ASN A 327 -19.43 -0.66 8.72
N ASN A 328 -19.73 0.64 8.79
CA ASN A 328 -18.82 1.62 9.38
C ASN A 328 -18.62 1.35 10.88
N ILE A 329 -19.71 1.02 11.58
CA ILE A 329 -19.71 0.73 13.02
C ILE A 329 -19.00 -0.61 13.30
N ARG A 330 -19.20 -1.63 12.46
CA ARG A 330 -18.43 -2.89 12.50
C ARG A 330 -16.94 -2.66 12.33
N TYR A 331 -16.55 -1.89 11.31
CA TYR A 331 -15.14 -1.60 11.03
C TYR A 331 -14.47 -0.86 12.20
N VAL A 332 -15.13 0.16 12.75
CA VAL A 332 -14.65 0.91 13.93
C VAL A 332 -14.50 -0.02 15.15
N ALA A 333 -15.46 -0.92 15.39
CA ALA A 333 -15.39 -1.88 16.49
C ALA A 333 -14.23 -2.87 16.32
N LEU A 334 -14.08 -3.50 15.15
CA LEU A 334 -12.96 -4.42 14.87
C LEU A 334 -11.60 -3.73 14.97
N ASN A 335 -11.46 -2.54 14.38
CA ASN A 335 -10.22 -1.75 14.43
C ASN A 335 -9.83 -1.35 15.87
N THR A 336 -10.82 -1.23 16.76
CA THR A 336 -10.61 -0.87 18.17
C THR A 336 -10.33 -2.08 19.05
N LEU A 337 -11.10 -3.16 18.88
CA LEU A 337 -10.84 -4.44 19.56
C LEU A 337 -9.43 -4.96 19.27
N ASN A 338 -8.90 -4.75 18.05
CA ASN A 338 -7.50 -5.06 17.71
C ASN A 338 -6.46 -4.39 18.64
N LYS A 339 -6.73 -3.17 19.13
CA LYS A 339 -5.86 -2.51 20.12
C LYS A 339 -6.03 -3.09 21.54
N VAL A 340 -7.25 -3.53 21.84
CA VAL A 340 -7.71 -3.87 23.19
C VAL A 340 -7.42 -5.32 23.59
N VAL A 341 -7.25 -6.24 22.63
CA VAL A 341 -6.86 -7.65 22.91
C VAL A 341 -5.56 -7.75 23.72
N ALA A 342 -4.62 -6.83 23.53
CA ALA A 342 -3.37 -6.79 24.30
C ALA A 342 -3.55 -6.39 25.78
N ILE A 343 -4.70 -5.81 26.14
CA ILE A 343 -5.03 -5.32 27.49
C ILE A 343 -6.03 -6.26 28.17
N GLU A 344 -7.15 -6.59 27.50
CA GLU A 344 -8.28 -7.35 28.06
C GLU A 344 -8.68 -8.54 27.15
N PRO A 345 -7.78 -9.53 26.93
CA PRO A 345 -8.02 -10.63 26.00
C PRO A 345 -9.22 -11.51 26.41
N ASN A 346 -9.51 -11.60 27.71
CA ASN A 346 -10.62 -12.41 28.24
C ASN A 346 -11.99 -11.79 27.96
N ALA A 347 -12.08 -10.46 27.88
CA ALA A 347 -13.31 -9.77 27.54
C ALA A 347 -13.61 -9.90 26.03
N VAL A 348 -12.61 -9.69 25.17
CA VAL A 348 -12.78 -9.78 23.71
C VAL A 348 -13.12 -11.20 23.25
N GLN A 349 -12.57 -12.24 23.88
CA GLN A 349 -12.89 -13.64 23.58
C GLN A 349 -14.38 -14.00 23.68
N ARG A 350 -15.18 -13.25 24.47
CA ARG A 350 -16.64 -13.44 24.56
C ARG A 350 -17.36 -13.14 23.23
N HIS A 351 -16.78 -12.25 22.42
CA HIS A 351 -17.31 -11.83 21.11
C HIS A 351 -16.66 -12.57 19.93
N ARG A 352 -15.86 -13.62 20.18
CA ARG A 352 -15.17 -14.39 19.13
C ARG A 352 -16.10 -14.88 18.01
N ASN A 353 -17.30 -15.36 18.35
CA ASN A 353 -18.24 -15.92 17.37
C ASN A 353 -18.68 -14.85 16.35
N THR A 354 -19.06 -13.66 16.84
CA THR A 354 -19.42 -12.51 15.98
C THR A 354 -18.22 -11.96 15.18
N ILE A 355 -16.99 -12.11 15.69
CA ILE A 355 -15.77 -11.75 14.95
C ILE A 355 -15.50 -12.74 13.81
N LEU A 356 -15.75 -14.04 14.03
CA LEU A 356 -15.63 -15.09 13.02
C LEU A 356 -16.73 -14.97 11.95
N GLU A 357 -17.95 -14.55 12.32
CA GLU A 357 -18.99 -14.16 11.37
C GLU A 357 -18.55 -12.98 10.49
N CYS A 358 -17.83 -12.00 11.04
CA CYS A 358 -17.27 -10.88 10.26
C CYS A 358 -16.19 -11.28 9.22
N LEU A 359 -15.61 -12.49 9.30
CA LEU A 359 -14.75 -13.02 8.22
C LEU A 359 -15.55 -13.30 6.93
N ARG A 360 -16.89 -13.44 7.03
CA ARG A 360 -17.80 -13.70 5.91
C ARG A 360 -18.56 -12.44 5.44
N ASP A 361 -18.20 -11.27 5.96
CA ASP A 361 -18.79 -9.99 5.55
C ASP A 361 -18.42 -9.67 4.08
N PRO A 362 -19.33 -9.11 3.25
CA PRO A 362 -18.99 -8.70 1.89
C PRO A 362 -17.86 -7.67 1.81
N ASP A 363 -17.64 -6.85 2.84
CA ASP A 363 -16.64 -5.78 2.83
C ASP A 363 -15.21 -6.30 3.10
N ILE A 364 -14.32 -6.09 2.13
CA ILE A 364 -12.88 -6.43 2.18
C ILE A 364 -12.21 -5.79 3.41
N SER A 365 -12.65 -4.59 3.81
CA SER A 365 -12.10 -3.82 4.93
C SER A 365 -12.48 -4.45 6.28
N ILE A 366 -13.72 -4.92 6.40
CA ILE A 366 -14.22 -5.64 7.58
C ILE A 366 -13.54 -7.01 7.66
N ARG A 367 -13.51 -7.76 6.56
CA ARG A 367 -12.80 -9.05 6.50
C ARG A 367 -11.34 -8.93 6.88
N ARG A 368 -10.62 -7.88 6.45
CA ARG A 368 -9.22 -7.63 6.87
C ARG A 368 -9.08 -7.42 8.38
N ARG A 369 -9.91 -6.55 8.98
CA ARG A 369 -9.83 -6.27 10.43
C ARG A 369 -10.35 -7.41 11.31
N ALA A 370 -11.30 -8.19 10.83
CA ALA A 370 -11.73 -9.44 11.46
C ALA A 370 -10.64 -10.52 11.38
N LEU A 371 -9.92 -10.59 10.25
CA LEU A 371 -8.79 -11.49 10.07
C LEU A 371 -7.64 -11.14 11.03
N ASP A 372 -7.19 -9.87 11.04
CA ASP A 372 -6.18 -9.35 11.97
C ASP A 372 -6.53 -9.72 13.43
N LEU A 373 -7.79 -9.49 13.81
CA LEU A 373 -8.31 -9.74 15.17
C LEU A 373 -8.41 -11.24 15.50
N SER A 374 -8.81 -12.07 14.53
CA SER A 374 -8.94 -13.52 14.71
C SER A 374 -7.60 -14.19 15.00
N PHE A 375 -6.49 -13.70 14.42
CA PHE A 375 -5.15 -14.17 14.72
C PHE A 375 -4.67 -13.74 16.12
N MET A 376 -4.97 -12.49 16.53
CA MET A 376 -4.63 -12.00 17.87
C MET A 376 -5.43 -12.70 18.99
N LEU A 377 -6.53 -13.38 18.67
CA LEU A 377 -7.33 -14.18 19.60
C LEU A 377 -6.89 -15.66 19.68
N ILE A 378 -5.85 -16.10 18.96
CA ILE A 378 -5.37 -17.48 19.02
C ILE A 378 -4.58 -17.74 20.30
N ASN A 379 -5.06 -18.72 21.07
CA ASN A 379 -4.48 -19.28 22.28
C ASN A 379 -4.38 -20.81 22.13
N GLU A 380 -3.52 -21.45 22.93
CA GLU A 380 -3.33 -22.91 22.97
C GLU A 380 -4.66 -23.69 23.11
N GLY A 381 -5.61 -23.17 23.91
CA GLY A 381 -6.91 -23.81 24.12
C GLY A 381 -7.95 -23.64 22.99
N ASN A 382 -7.72 -22.75 22.01
CA ASN A 382 -8.69 -22.46 20.93
C ASN A 382 -8.14 -22.65 19.50
N VAL A 383 -6.82 -22.80 19.34
CA VAL A 383 -6.11 -22.93 18.06
C VAL A 383 -6.73 -23.96 17.10
N ARG A 384 -7.11 -25.15 17.60
CA ARG A 384 -7.72 -26.23 16.79
C ARG A 384 -9.05 -25.84 16.12
N VAL A 385 -9.79 -24.90 16.72
CA VAL A 385 -11.07 -24.40 16.19
C VAL A 385 -10.83 -23.23 15.24
N LEU A 386 -10.10 -22.20 15.71
CA LEU A 386 -9.82 -21.00 14.91
C LEU A 386 -9.07 -21.32 13.61
N VAL A 387 -8.04 -22.18 13.66
CA VAL A 387 -7.29 -22.55 12.45
C VAL A 387 -8.14 -23.37 11.48
N ARG A 388 -9.10 -24.18 11.97
CA ARG A 388 -10.05 -24.88 11.09
C ARG A 388 -10.96 -23.90 10.34
N GLU A 389 -11.48 -22.89 11.02
CA GLU A 389 -12.33 -21.86 10.40
C GLU A 389 -11.53 -20.96 9.45
N LEU A 390 -10.28 -20.63 9.79
CA LEU A 390 -9.37 -19.87 8.93
C LEU A 390 -8.96 -20.65 7.67
N LEU A 391 -8.77 -21.96 7.77
CA LEU A 391 -8.55 -22.84 6.59
C LEU A 391 -9.81 -22.92 5.71
N ALA A 392 -11.01 -22.99 6.30
CA ALA A 392 -12.25 -22.95 5.55
C ALA A 392 -12.48 -21.59 4.86
N PHE A 393 -12.05 -20.48 5.47
CA PHE A 393 -12.05 -19.16 4.83
C PHE A 393 -11.01 -19.08 3.71
N LEU A 394 -9.80 -19.64 3.88
CA LEU A 394 -8.71 -19.62 2.89
C LEU A 394 -9.12 -20.22 1.54
N GLU A 395 -9.96 -21.25 1.56
CA GLU A 395 -10.49 -21.95 0.39
C GLU A 395 -11.34 -21.03 -0.51
N GLY A 396 -12.14 -20.14 0.09
CA GLY A 396 -12.97 -19.14 -0.59
C GLY A 396 -12.41 -17.71 -0.61
N ALA A 397 -11.19 -17.47 -0.10
CA ALA A 397 -10.63 -16.13 0.06
C ALA A 397 -10.13 -15.51 -1.25
N ASP A 398 -10.22 -14.18 -1.35
CA ASP A 398 -9.61 -13.41 -2.44
C ASP A 398 -8.07 -13.51 -2.39
N ASN A 399 -7.42 -13.47 -3.56
CA ASN A 399 -5.97 -13.67 -3.70
C ASN A 399 -5.12 -12.65 -2.91
N GLU A 400 -5.65 -11.46 -2.58
CA GLU A 400 -4.94 -10.48 -1.73
C GLU A 400 -4.79 -10.96 -0.27
N PHE A 401 -5.74 -11.73 0.25
CA PHE A 401 -5.68 -12.23 1.63
C PHE A 401 -4.74 -13.43 1.78
N LYS A 402 -4.62 -14.27 0.74
CA LYS A 402 -3.89 -15.56 0.81
C LYS A 402 -2.46 -15.41 1.35
N PRO A 403 -1.59 -14.49 0.88
CA PRO A 403 -0.22 -14.33 1.41
C PRO A 403 -0.14 -13.94 2.90
N SER A 404 -1.11 -13.18 3.39
CA SER A 404 -1.19 -12.82 4.81
C SER A 404 -1.68 -14.00 5.64
N MET A 405 -2.74 -14.67 5.17
CA MET A 405 -3.31 -15.84 5.82
C MET A 405 -2.34 -17.02 5.92
N THR A 406 -1.63 -17.37 4.84
CA THR A 406 -0.63 -18.44 4.86
C THR A 406 0.46 -18.16 5.90
N THR A 407 0.95 -16.92 5.95
CA THR A 407 1.96 -16.47 6.93
C THR A 407 1.45 -16.58 8.36
N GLN A 408 0.27 -16.04 8.66
CA GLN A 408 -0.26 -15.98 10.03
C GLN A 408 -0.75 -17.34 10.54
N ILE A 409 -1.32 -18.20 9.67
CA ILE A 409 -1.64 -19.60 10.02
C ILE A 409 -0.34 -20.38 10.30
N GLY A 410 0.72 -20.15 9.53
CA GLY A 410 2.05 -20.72 9.78
C GLY A 410 2.59 -20.34 11.16
N ILE A 411 2.63 -19.04 11.47
CA ILE A 411 3.08 -18.51 12.78
C ILE A 411 2.22 -19.05 13.94
N ALA A 412 0.90 -19.14 13.75
CA ALA A 412 0.00 -19.69 14.77
C ALA A 412 0.25 -21.18 15.03
N ALA A 413 0.56 -21.96 13.99
CA ALA A 413 0.91 -23.37 14.13
C ALA A 413 2.32 -23.56 14.76
N ASP A 414 3.33 -22.81 14.31
CA ASP A 414 4.71 -22.79 14.86
C ASP A 414 4.76 -22.45 16.35
N ARG A 415 3.76 -21.72 16.86
CA ARG A 415 3.69 -21.25 18.26
C ARG A 415 2.74 -22.04 19.15
N PHE A 416 1.58 -22.47 18.64
CA PHE A 416 0.49 -23.02 19.45
C PHE A 416 0.05 -24.44 19.05
N ALA A 417 0.79 -25.14 18.17
CA ALA A 417 0.42 -26.51 17.80
C ALA A 417 0.46 -27.48 19.00
N PRO A 418 -0.65 -28.17 19.33
CA PRO A 418 -0.68 -29.10 20.46
C PRO A 418 0.02 -30.44 20.18
N ASN A 419 0.13 -30.86 18.91
CA ASN A 419 0.76 -32.10 18.50
C ASN A 419 1.55 -31.87 17.19
N LYS A 420 2.74 -32.46 17.04
CA LYS A 420 3.56 -32.32 15.81
C LYS A 420 2.84 -32.85 14.55
N ARG A 421 2.08 -33.96 14.65
CA ARG A 421 1.22 -34.48 13.56
C ARG A 421 0.16 -33.45 13.12
N TRP A 422 -0.54 -32.82 14.07
CA TRP A 422 -1.51 -31.76 13.77
C TRP A 422 -0.87 -30.53 13.10
N HIS A 423 0.35 -30.17 13.50
CA HIS A 423 1.11 -29.12 12.84
C HIS A 423 1.38 -29.48 11.37
N MET A 424 1.88 -30.69 11.10
CA MET A 424 2.13 -31.17 9.74
C MET A 424 0.85 -31.18 8.88
N ASP A 425 -0.24 -31.78 9.37
CA ASP A 425 -1.53 -31.83 8.68
C ASP A 425 -2.08 -30.41 8.38
N THR A 426 -1.86 -29.45 9.28
CA THR A 426 -2.26 -28.05 9.11
C THR A 426 -1.49 -27.38 7.98
N ILE A 427 -0.15 -27.42 8.00
CA ILE A 427 0.66 -26.77 6.95
C ILE A 427 0.49 -27.47 5.60
N LEU A 428 0.32 -28.80 5.58
CA LEU A 428 -0.02 -29.53 4.36
C LEU A 428 -1.34 -29.04 3.74
N ARG A 429 -2.38 -28.78 4.55
CA ARG A 429 -3.64 -28.19 4.04
C ARG A 429 -3.45 -26.76 3.54
N VAL A 430 -2.60 -25.95 4.17
CA VAL A 430 -2.23 -24.62 3.66
C VAL A 430 -1.54 -24.72 2.29
N LEU A 431 -0.56 -25.61 2.14
CA LEU A 431 0.17 -25.84 0.89
C LEU A 431 -0.76 -26.33 -0.24
N LYS A 432 -1.72 -27.19 0.08
CA LYS A 432 -2.72 -27.69 -0.90
C LYS A 432 -3.74 -26.63 -1.34
N LEU A 433 -4.11 -25.69 -0.46
CA LEU A 433 -5.11 -24.64 -0.78
C LEU A 433 -4.51 -23.36 -1.38
N ALA A 434 -3.26 -23.04 -1.04
CA ALA A 434 -2.67 -21.74 -1.33
C ALA A 434 -1.14 -21.77 -1.49
N GLY A 435 -0.55 -22.90 -1.92
CA GLY A 435 0.90 -23.08 -2.05
C GLY A 435 1.62 -22.01 -2.86
N ASN A 436 0.99 -21.45 -3.90
CA ASN A 436 1.52 -20.33 -4.69
C ASN A 436 1.57 -18.98 -3.94
N TYR A 437 1.01 -18.91 -2.72
CA TYR A 437 1.01 -17.75 -1.84
C TYR A 437 1.70 -18.03 -0.49
N VAL A 438 2.44 -19.14 -0.37
CA VAL A 438 3.22 -19.47 0.83
C VAL A 438 4.61 -18.86 0.70
N LYS A 439 5.05 -18.11 1.72
CA LYS A 439 6.42 -17.59 1.78
C LYS A 439 7.42 -18.71 2.04
N GLU A 440 8.59 -18.61 1.42
CA GLU A 440 9.71 -19.54 1.57
C GLU A 440 10.06 -19.86 3.04
N GLN A 441 10.00 -18.87 3.94
CA GLN A 441 10.25 -19.03 5.38
C GLN A 441 9.33 -20.08 6.05
N ILE A 442 8.08 -20.19 5.58
CA ILE A 442 7.09 -21.15 6.10
C ILE A 442 7.38 -22.53 5.51
N LEU A 443 7.76 -22.59 4.23
CA LEU A 443 8.20 -23.80 3.54
C LEU A 443 9.45 -24.40 4.18
N SER A 444 10.44 -23.57 4.52
CA SER A 444 11.64 -24.00 5.24
C SER A 444 11.36 -24.41 6.69
N SER A 445 10.41 -23.75 7.38
CA SER A 445 9.95 -24.19 8.72
C SER A 445 9.29 -25.58 8.64
N PHE A 446 8.46 -25.82 7.62
CA PHE A 446 7.83 -27.12 7.38
C PHE A 446 8.83 -28.23 7.03
N VAL A 447 9.81 -27.93 6.17
CA VAL A 447 10.92 -28.84 5.86
C VAL A 447 11.75 -29.16 7.11
N ARG A 448 12.06 -28.17 7.95
CA ARG A 448 12.71 -28.35 9.26
C ARG A 448 11.87 -29.20 10.22
N LEU A 449 10.55 -29.02 10.24
CA LEU A 449 9.64 -29.82 11.06
C LEU A 449 9.69 -31.31 10.66
N ILE A 450 9.71 -31.61 9.36
CA ILE A 450 9.89 -32.99 8.85
C ILE A 450 11.28 -33.54 9.22
N ALA A 451 12.35 -32.77 8.98
CA ALA A 451 13.72 -33.18 9.28
C ALA A 451 13.93 -33.52 10.77
N THR A 452 13.28 -32.77 11.68
CA THR A 452 13.39 -32.93 13.15
C THR A 452 12.41 -33.94 13.77
N THR A 453 11.63 -34.68 12.97
CA THR A 453 10.62 -35.64 13.47
C THR A 453 10.66 -37.01 12.78
N PRO A 454 11.68 -37.84 13.05
CA PRO A 454 11.87 -39.14 12.37
C PRO A 454 10.64 -40.06 12.43
N GLU A 455 9.92 -40.08 13.55
CA GLU A 455 8.68 -40.85 13.77
C GLU A 455 7.56 -40.56 12.76
N LEU A 456 7.54 -39.37 12.15
CA LEU A 456 6.48 -38.87 11.27
C LEU A 456 6.93 -38.64 9.82
N GLN A 457 8.20 -38.90 9.48
CA GLN A 457 8.74 -38.66 8.13
C GLN A 457 8.01 -39.47 7.06
N THR A 458 7.85 -40.78 7.29
CA THR A 458 7.02 -41.71 6.50
C THR A 458 5.62 -41.15 6.20
N TYR A 459 4.87 -40.79 7.24
CA TYR A 459 3.52 -40.23 7.16
C TYR A 459 3.46 -38.93 6.36
N ALA A 460 4.38 -37.99 6.65
CA ALA A 460 4.45 -36.71 5.95
C ALA A 460 4.75 -36.89 4.45
N VAL A 461 5.70 -37.75 4.12
CA VAL A 461 6.13 -38.02 2.73
C VAL A 461 5.02 -38.73 1.95
N GLN A 462 4.34 -39.72 2.54
CA GLN A 462 3.22 -40.40 1.89
C GLN A 462 2.04 -39.46 1.62
N LYS A 463 1.71 -38.56 2.55
CA LYS A 463 0.67 -37.55 2.36
C LYS A 463 1.07 -36.46 1.35
N LEU A 464 2.35 -36.04 1.34
CA LEU A 464 2.88 -35.11 0.35
C LEU A 464 2.84 -35.71 -1.07
N TYR A 465 3.31 -36.94 -1.25
CA TYR A 465 3.23 -37.67 -2.52
C TYR A 465 1.78 -37.83 -2.99
N SER A 466 0.87 -38.22 -2.09
CA SER A 466 -0.55 -38.37 -2.42
C SER A 466 -1.19 -37.03 -2.84
N SER A 467 -0.85 -35.94 -2.16
CA SER A 467 -1.36 -34.60 -2.49
C SER A 467 -0.79 -34.08 -3.82
N LEU A 468 0.50 -34.30 -4.09
CA LEU A 468 1.17 -33.91 -5.34
C LEU A 468 0.69 -34.74 -6.55
N LYS A 469 0.22 -35.98 -6.33
CA LYS A 469 -0.41 -36.83 -7.36
C LYS A 469 -1.84 -36.37 -7.70
N GLU A 470 -2.47 -35.56 -6.85
CA GLU A 470 -3.78 -34.95 -7.10
C GLU A 470 -3.69 -33.56 -7.73
N ASP A 471 -2.77 -32.70 -7.27
CA ASP A 471 -2.57 -31.34 -7.80
C ASP A 471 -1.08 -30.95 -7.85
N ILE A 472 -0.63 -30.53 -9.05
CA ILE A 472 0.72 -30.07 -9.38
C ILE A 472 0.77 -28.53 -9.52
N SER A 473 -0.39 -27.86 -9.55
CA SER A 473 -0.48 -26.40 -9.78
C SER A 473 0.03 -25.52 -8.63
N GLN A 474 0.32 -26.13 -7.48
CA GLN A 474 0.84 -25.46 -6.28
C GLN A 474 2.37 -25.65 -6.18
N GLU A 475 3.12 -24.58 -6.44
CA GLU A 475 4.58 -24.54 -6.39
C GLU A 475 5.10 -24.88 -4.98
N GLY A 476 4.58 -24.23 -3.93
CA GLY A 476 5.00 -24.52 -2.54
C GLY A 476 4.78 -25.97 -2.12
N LEU A 477 3.67 -26.61 -2.56
CA LEU A 477 3.44 -28.04 -2.33
C LEU A 477 4.45 -28.90 -3.10
N THR A 478 4.70 -28.55 -4.36
CA THR A 478 5.65 -29.25 -5.24
C THR A 478 7.07 -29.19 -4.69
N LEU A 479 7.52 -28.03 -4.20
CA LEU A 479 8.86 -27.87 -3.59
C LEU A 479 8.99 -28.68 -2.30
N ALA A 480 8.00 -28.62 -1.40
CA ALA A 480 7.98 -29.43 -0.18
C ALA A 480 8.04 -30.93 -0.49
N ALA A 481 7.14 -31.40 -1.35
CA ALA A 481 7.03 -32.81 -1.70
C ALA A 481 8.27 -33.32 -2.45
N THR A 482 8.84 -32.53 -3.37
CA THR A 482 10.05 -32.90 -4.12
C THR A 482 11.26 -33.05 -3.18
N TRP A 483 11.46 -32.12 -2.26
CA TRP A 483 12.52 -32.23 -1.24
C TRP A 483 12.30 -33.45 -0.34
N SER A 484 11.07 -33.65 0.18
CA SER A 484 10.75 -34.76 1.08
C SER A 484 10.84 -36.13 0.42
N ILE A 485 10.46 -36.26 -0.86
CA ILE A 485 10.67 -37.48 -1.65
C ILE A 485 12.17 -37.70 -1.85
N GLY A 486 12.93 -36.65 -2.22
CA GLY A 486 14.38 -36.72 -2.35
C GLY A 486 15.13 -37.12 -1.06
N GLU A 487 14.57 -36.80 0.12
CA GLU A 487 15.19 -37.10 1.42
C GLU A 487 14.65 -38.33 2.16
N TYR A 488 13.53 -38.92 1.73
CA TYR A 488 12.88 -40.04 2.44
C TYR A 488 12.22 -41.09 1.53
N ALA A 489 12.50 -41.13 0.22
CA ALA A 489 11.93 -42.12 -0.70
C ALA A 489 12.17 -43.58 -0.27
N ASP A 490 13.30 -43.88 0.36
CA ASP A 490 13.59 -45.18 0.96
C ASP A 490 12.57 -45.56 2.04
N SER A 491 12.16 -44.61 2.89
CA SER A 491 11.11 -44.81 3.90
C SER A 491 9.69 -44.81 3.31
N LEU A 492 9.49 -44.28 2.09
CA LEU A 492 8.23 -44.38 1.35
C LEU A 492 8.09 -45.74 0.65
N LEU A 493 9.17 -46.22 0.00
CA LEU A 493 9.23 -47.49 -0.73
C LEU A 493 9.15 -48.71 0.21
N GLN A 494 9.60 -48.58 1.46
CA GLN A 494 9.51 -49.63 2.48
C GLN A 494 8.07 -49.89 3.00
N GLY A 495 7.11 -49.00 2.72
CA GLY A 495 5.69 -49.23 3.04
C GLY A 495 5.36 -49.30 4.54
N GLY A 496 5.52 -48.18 5.26
CA GLY A 496 5.22 -48.14 6.69
C GLY A 496 3.73 -48.35 7.03
N GLN A 497 3.43 -49.32 7.91
CA GLN A 497 2.11 -49.42 8.54
C GLN A 497 1.98 -48.32 9.62
N TYR A 498 0.96 -47.47 9.47
CA TYR A 498 0.50 -46.54 10.49
C TYR A 498 -1.03 -46.68 10.59
N GLU A 499 -1.55 -46.83 11.80
CA GLU A 499 -2.95 -47.22 12.02
C GLU A 499 -3.96 -46.10 11.73
N GLU A 500 -5.17 -46.53 11.38
CA GLU A 500 -6.44 -45.77 11.32
C GLU A 500 -6.45 -44.50 10.44
N GLU A 501 -6.61 -44.67 9.13
CA GLU A 501 -7.93 -44.49 8.44
C GLU A 501 -7.81 -44.56 6.90
N GLU A 502 -6.67 -44.18 6.31
CA GLU A 502 -6.46 -44.17 4.85
C GLU A 502 -5.63 -45.37 4.37
N LEU A 503 -6.12 -46.05 3.32
CA LEU A 503 -5.42 -47.17 2.66
C LEU A 503 -4.07 -46.74 2.10
N VAL A 504 -2.99 -47.37 2.60
CA VAL A 504 -1.63 -47.21 2.05
C VAL A 504 -1.62 -47.69 0.60
N LYS A 505 -1.58 -46.76 -0.34
CA LYS A 505 -1.29 -47.04 -1.76
C LYS A 505 0.18 -47.39 -1.87
N GLU A 506 0.50 -48.64 -2.18
CA GLU A 506 1.87 -49.06 -2.48
C GLU A 506 2.49 -48.14 -3.55
N VAL A 507 3.62 -47.52 -3.24
CA VAL A 507 4.33 -46.62 -4.15
C VAL A 507 5.46 -47.41 -4.81
N ARG A 508 5.44 -47.50 -6.15
CA ARG A 508 6.50 -48.15 -6.92
C ARG A 508 7.58 -47.15 -7.31
N GLU A 509 8.80 -47.62 -7.53
CA GLU A 509 9.91 -46.78 -7.99
C GLU A 509 9.59 -46.10 -9.33
N SER A 510 8.84 -46.77 -10.22
CA SER A 510 8.32 -46.22 -11.47
C SER A 510 7.46 -44.97 -11.27
N ASP A 511 6.51 -45.02 -10.34
CA ASP A 511 5.51 -43.99 -10.11
C ASP A 511 6.13 -42.67 -9.62
N LEU A 512 7.24 -42.76 -8.88
CA LEU A 512 8.01 -41.60 -8.42
C LEU A 512 8.72 -40.91 -9.59
N VAL A 513 9.34 -41.68 -10.49
CA VAL A 513 9.98 -41.13 -11.70
C VAL A 513 8.93 -40.57 -12.66
N ASP A 514 7.81 -41.28 -12.87
CA ASP A 514 6.71 -40.78 -13.70
C ASP A 514 6.09 -39.50 -13.14
N LEU A 515 5.95 -39.36 -11.82
CA LEU A 515 5.49 -38.12 -11.19
C LEU A 515 6.47 -36.95 -11.46
N PHE A 516 7.77 -37.14 -11.25
CA PHE A 516 8.77 -36.10 -11.55
C PHE A 516 8.78 -35.73 -13.04
N MET A 517 8.72 -36.71 -13.94
CA MET A 517 8.65 -36.44 -15.39
C MET A 517 7.35 -35.71 -15.79
N ASN A 518 6.21 -36.02 -15.14
CA ASN A 518 4.96 -35.30 -15.37
C ASN A 518 5.05 -33.84 -14.94
N ILE A 519 5.66 -33.55 -13.78
CA ILE A 519 5.88 -32.18 -13.31
C ILE A 519 6.83 -31.43 -14.27
N LEU A 520 7.94 -32.05 -14.68
CA LEU A 520 8.93 -31.46 -15.60
C LEU A 520 8.39 -31.17 -17.01
N ASN A 521 7.38 -31.91 -17.47
CA ASN A 521 6.70 -31.70 -18.74
C ASN A 521 5.52 -30.71 -18.63
N SER A 522 5.20 -30.23 -17.42
CA SER A 522 4.07 -29.35 -17.14
C SER A 522 4.44 -27.87 -17.25
N THR A 523 3.47 -27.03 -17.61
CA THR A 523 3.62 -25.56 -17.64
C THR A 523 3.83 -24.95 -16.25
N TYR A 524 3.68 -25.72 -15.17
CA TYR A 524 3.92 -25.30 -13.79
C TYR A 524 5.38 -25.54 -13.32
N ALA A 525 6.25 -26.06 -14.18
CA ALA A 525 7.68 -26.23 -13.89
C ALA A 525 8.41 -24.88 -13.89
N SER A 526 8.39 -24.17 -12.74
CA SER A 526 9.26 -23.01 -12.51
C SER A 526 10.73 -23.43 -12.49
N GLN A 527 11.65 -22.47 -12.66
CA GLN A 527 13.09 -22.73 -12.55
C GLN A 527 13.44 -23.37 -11.19
N ILE A 528 12.87 -22.87 -10.10
CA ILE A 528 13.09 -23.36 -8.73
C ILE A 528 12.57 -24.81 -8.59
N VAL A 529 11.40 -25.12 -9.18
CA VAL A 529 10.87 -26.49 -9.21
C VAL A 529 11.80 -27.44 -9.97
N ILE A 530 12.30 -27.05 -11.15
CA ILE A 530 13.25 -27.87 -11.93
C ILE A 530 14.56 -28.09 -11.15
N GLU A 531 15.10 -27.04 -10.54
CA GLU A 531 16.26 -27.07 -9.67
C GLU A 531 16.12 -28.05 -8.49
N TYR A 532 14.97 -28.04 -7.81
CA TYR A 532 14.65 -28.99 -6.73
C TYR A 532 14.50 -30.42 -7.27
N ILE A 533 13.84 -30.62 -8.42
CA ILE A 533 13.65 -31.94 -9.02
C ILE A 533 15.00 -32.54 -9.48
N ILE A 534 15.94 -31.72 -9.95
CA ILE A 534 17.29 -32.17 -10.34
C ILE A 534 18.07 -32.71 -9.13
N THR A 535 18.06 -31.99 -8.00
CA THR A 535 18.68 -32.46 -6.74
C THR A 535 17.96 -33.67 -6.14
N ALA A 536 16.61 -33.70 -6.16
CA ALA A 536 15.85 -34.84 -5.67
C ALA A 536 16.05 -36.09 -6.54
N SER A 537 16.07 -35.94 -7.87
CA SER A 537 16.36 -37.02 -8.84
C SER A 537 17.73 -37.64 -8.58
N MET A 538 18.74 -36.83 -8.28
CA MET A 538 20.07 -37.35 -7.97
C MET A 538 20.09 -38.14 -6.66
N LYS A 539 19.41 -37.65 -5.60
CA LYS A 539 19.24 -38.39 -4.34
C LYS A 539 18.44 -39.69 -4.50
N LEU A 540 17.43 -39.72 -5.38
CA LEU A 540 16.70 -40.95 -5.72
C LEU A 540 17.63 -42.03 -6.29
N THR A 541 18.66 -41.68 -7.07
CA THR A 541 19.58 -42.69 -7.66
C THR A 541 20.43 -43.47 -6.65
N VAL A 542 20.49 -43.02 -5.39
CA VAL A 542 21.15 -43.72 -4.29
C VAL A 542 20.16 -44.55 -3.45
N ARG A 543 18.87 -44.24 -3.53
CA ARG A 543 17.80 -44.82 -2.69
C ARG A 543 16.95 -45.87 -3.41
N MET A 544 16.80 -45.72 -4.73
CA MET A 544 16.15 -46.67 -5.63
C MET A 544 17.03 -47.89 -5.89
N THR A 545 16.39 -49.01 -6.22
CA THR A 545 17.03 -50.30 -6.50
C THR A 545 16.87 -50.75 -7.95
N ASP A 546 15.87 -50.23 -8.69
CA ASP A 546 15.67 -50.52 -10.11
C ASP A 546 16.65 -49.74 -10.99
N ALA A 547 17.60 -50.47 -11.58
CA ALA A 547 18.55 -49.95 -12.56
C ALA A 547 17.86 -49.29 -13.78
N SER A 548 16.63 -49.69 -14.13
CA SER A 548 15.89 -49.11 -15.26
C SER A 548 15.40 -47.69 -14.96
N GLN A 549 14.97 -47.41 -13.72
CA GLN A 549 14.64 -46.05 -13.28
C GLN A 549 15.89 -45.18 -13.11
N ILE A 550 16.99 -45.73 -12.58
CA ILE A 550 18.26 -45.01 -12.41
C ILE A 550 18.80 -44.51 -13.77
N GLU A 551 18.80 -45.37 -14.80
CA GLU A 551 19.21 -44.99 -16.16
C GLU A 551 18.25 -43.97 -16.80
N ARG A 552 16.94 -44.04 -16.49
CA ARG A 552 15.96 -43.04 -16.93
C ARG A 552 16.22 -41.65 -16.31
N LEU A 553 16.52 -41.60 -15.02
CA LEU A 553 16.92 -40.36 -14.32
C LEU A 553 18.27 -39.83 -14.85
N ARG A 554 19.24 -40.71 -15.14
CA ARG A 554 20.53 -40.34 -15.75
C ARG A 554 20.35 -39.65 -17.11
N ARG A 555 19.47 -40.18 -17.97
CA ARG A 555 19.16 -39.58 -19.29
C ARG A 555 18.50 -38.21 -19.15
N PHE A 556 17.58 -38.05 -18.19
CA PHE A 556 17.00 -36.74 -17.87
C PHE A 556 18.07 -35.72 -17.45
N LEU A 557 18.93 -36.06 -16.47
CA LEU A 557 20.01 -35.17 -16.03
C LEU A 557 20.96 -34.82 -17.17
N SER A 558 21.34 -35.81 -18.00
CA SER A 558 22.16 -35.60 -19.20
C SER A 558 21.52 -34.61 -20.18
N SER A 559 20.20 -34.65 -20.36
CA SER A 559 19.47 -33.73 -21.26
C SER A 559 19.46 -32.26 -20.81
N ARG A 560 19.69 -31.99 -19.51
CA ARG A 560 19.72 -30.64 -18.93
C ARG A 560 21.13 -30.03 -18.85
N THR A 561 22.16 -30.73 -19.34
CA THR A 561 23.54 -30.22 -19.40
C THR A 561 23.73 -29.03 -20.37
N ALA A 562 22.77 -28.80 -21.27
CA ALA A 562 22.72 -27.68 -22.21
C ALA A 562 21.50 -26.77 -21.99
N ASP A 563 20.97 -26.73 -20.76
CA ASP A 563 19.90 -25.79 -20.39
C ASP A 563 20.41 -24.33 -20.35
N LEU A 564 19.50 -23.36 -20.43
CA LEU A 564 19.84 -21.93 -20.49
C LEU A 564 20.03 -21.31 -19.09
N SER A 565 19.45 -21.91 -18.04
CA SER A 565 19.74 -21.47 -16.66
C SER A 565 21.06 -22.05 -16.17
N VAL A 566 21.94 -21.15 -15.68
CA VAL A 566 23.26 -21.51 -15.15
C VAL A 566 23.16 -22.48 -13.97
N GLU A 567 22.21 -22.29 -13.06
CA GLU A 567 21.99 -23.20 -11.92
C GLU A 567 21.56 -24.61 -12.37
N ILE A 568 20.63 -24.68 -13.32
CA ILE A 568 20.16 -25.95 -13.88
C ILE A 568 21.29 -26.66 -14.61
N GLN A 569 22.05 -25.95 -15.45
CA GLN A 569 23.21 -26.47 -16.18
C GLN A 569 24.31 -26.95 -15.23
N GLN A 570 24.69 -26.15 -14.23
CA GLN A 570 25.75 -26.47 -13.27
C GLN A 570 25.43 -27.77 -12.52
N ARG A 571 24.24 -27.85 -11.91
CA ARG A 571 23.80 -29.05 -11.18
C ARG A 571 23.66 -30.27 -12.10
N ALA A 572 23.15 -30.09 -13.32
CA ALA A 572 23.04 -31.17 -14.30
C ALA A 572 24.42 -31.74 -14.71
N VAL A 573 25.42 -30.88 -14.94
CA VAL A 573 26.79 -31.29 -15.29
C VAL A 573 27.49 -31.95 -14.10
N GLU A 574 27.43 -31.35 -12.91
CA GLU A 574 28.02 -31.91 -11.69
C GLU A 574 27.44 -33.29 -11.35
N TYR A 575 26.12 -33.43 -11.36
CA TYR A 575 25.47 -34.72 -11.07
C TYR A 575 25.74 -35.75 -12.18
N THR A 576 25.79 -35.34 -13.46
CA THR A 576 26.16 -36.24 -14.56
C THR A 576 27.60 -36.77 -14.39
N ASN A 577 28.54 -35.91 -13.97
CA ASN A 577 29.92 -36.31 -13.67
C ASN A 577 30.00 -37.23 -12.43
N LEU A 578 29.14 -37.04 -11.43
CA LEU A 578 29.12 -37.85 -10.21
C LEU A 578 28.67 -39.31 -10.45
N PHE A 579 27.97 -39.62 -11.55
CA PHE A 579 27.78 -41.02 -12.02
C PHE A 579 29.08 -41.71 -12.48
N GLY A 580 30.19 -40.98 -12.63
CA GLY A 580 31.52 -41.57 -12.82
C GLY A 580 32.13 -42.13 -11.53
N TYR A 581 31.60 -41.76 -10.36
CA TYR A 581 32.20 -42.00 -9.05
C TYR A 581 31.20 -42.61 -8.06
N ASP A 582 30.61 -43.74 -8.42
CA ASP A 582 29.50 -44.41 -7.72
C ASP A 582 29.72 -44.65 -6.20
N GLN A 583 30.96 -44.85 -5.76
CA GLN A 583 31.29 -44.95 -4.32
C GLN A 583 31.17 -43.60 -3.60
N ILE A 584 31.73 -42.54 -4.20
CA ILE A 584 31.68 -41.17 -3.66
C ILE A 584 30.24 -40.65 -3.67
N ARG A 585 29.47 -40.95 -4.74
CA ARG A 585 28.04 -40.61 -4.86
C ARG A 585 27.22 -41.05 -3.64
N ARG A 586 27.49 -42.24 -3.09
CA ARG A 586 26.75 -42.76 -1.92
C ARG A 586 27.07 -42.00 -0.63
N GLY A 587 28.33 -41.59 -0.41
CA GLY A 587 28.72 -40.81 0.77
C GLY A 587 28.30 -39.33 0.69
N VAL A 588 28.34 -38.73 -0.51
CA VAL A 588 27.95 -37.31 -0.71
C VAL A 588 26.43 -37.09 -0.65
N LEU A 589 25.63 -38.13 -0.91
CA LEU A 589 24.16 -38.07 -0.94
C LEU A 589 23.50 -38.80 0.25
N GLU A 590 24.22 -38.94 1.37
CA GLU A 590 23.65 -39.35 2.65
C GLU A 590 22.60 -38.33 3.14
N ARG A 591 21.72 -38.74 4.06
CA ARG A 591 20.64 -37.89 4.60
C ARG A 591 21.22 -36.64 5.24
N MET A 592 20.71 -35.47 4.85
CA MET A 592 21.16 -34.20 5.42
C MET A 592 20.92 -34.15 6.95
N PRO A 593 21.91 -33.70 7.75
CA PRO A 593 21.73 -33.48 9.18
C PRO A 593 20.52 -32.58 9.46
N ALA A 594 19.74 -32.90 10.49
CA ALA A 594 18.60 -32.07 10.88
C ALA A 594 19.12 -30.67 11.30
N PRO A 595 18.67 -29.59 10.65
CA PRO A 595 19.20 -28.25 10.92
C PRO A 595 18.82 -27.82 12.34
N GLU A 596 19.78 -27.24 13.06
CA GLU A 596 19.60 -26.83 14.45
C GLU A 596 18.41 -25.88 14.63
N ILE A 597 17.75 -25.99 15.79
CA ILE A 597 16.64 -25.11 16.17
C ILE A 597 17.22 -23.80 16.68
N CYS A 598 17.82 -23.03 15.77
CA CYS A 598 18.18 -21.64 16.01
C CYS A 598 16.87 -20.86 16.23
N GLU A 599 16.61 -20.40 17.46
CA GLU A 599 15.34 -19.72 17.80
C GLU A 599 15.13 -18.43 17.01
N GLU A 600 16.23 -17.79 16.56
CA GLU A 600 16.24 -16.62 15.68
C GLU A 600 15.73 -16.93 14.26
N GLN A 601 15.73 -18.21 13.85
CA GLN A 601 15.21 -18.69 12.56
C GLN A 601 13.82 -19.32 12.64
N ARG A 602 13.04 -19.03 13.70
CA ARG A 602 11.58 -19.11 13.62
C ARG A 602 11.09 -18.08 12.58
N VAL A 603 9.84 -18.18 12.10
CA VAL A 603 9.29 -17.29 11.04
C VAL A 603 9.23 -15.80 11.45
N LEU A 604 9.57 -15.49 12.71
CA LEU A 604 9.79 -14.15 13.24
C LEU A 604 11.11 -14.14 14.02
N GLY A 605 11.87 -13.04 13.93
CA GLY A 605 12.90 -12.73 14.92
C GLY A 605 12.30 -12.53 16.32
N ALA A 606 13.17 -12.29 17.32
CA ALA A 606 12.81 -12.28 18.74
C ALA A 606 11.46 -11.59 19.04
N PRO A 607 10.55 -12.24 19.81
CA PRO A 607 9.21 -11.72 20.05
C PRO A 607 9.31 -10.34 20.69
N THR A 608 8.73 -9.34 20.04
CA THR A 608 8.99 -7.89 20.26
C THR A 608 9.13 -7.55 21.74
N ALA A 609 10.38 -7.40 22.19
CA ALA A 609 10.69 -7.16 23.60
C ALA A 609 10.05 -5.84 24.05
N LYS A 610 9.41 -5.86 25.23
CA LYS A 610 8.45 -4.85 25.71
C LYS A 610 9.01 -3.41 25.80
N LYS A 611 9.02 -2.68 24.68
CA LYS A 611 9.04 -1.21 24.63
C LYS A 611 7.60 -0.70 24.52
N ARG A 612 7.06 0.15 25.40
CA ARG A 612 7.52 0.66 26.72
C ARG A 612 6.42 0.32 27.74
N GLN A 613 6.70 -0.42 28.83
CA GLN A 613 5.83 -0.41 30.03
C GLN A 613 6.49 -1.07 31.28
N SER A 614 7.59 -0.47 31.77
CA SER A 614 8.21 -0.84 33.04
C SER A 614 9.15 0.26 33.58
N LYS A 615 8.62 1.47 33.80
CA LYS A 615 9.39 2.59 34.38
C LYS A 615 8.62 3.46 35.39
N ILE A 616 7.62 2.86 36.04
CA ILE A 616 6.97 3.41 37.24
C ILE A 616 7.27 2.43 38.40
N VAL A 617 7.33 2.95 39.63
CA VAL A 617 7.80 2.27 40.87
C VAL A 617 9.33 2.13 41.01
N ARG A 618 9.98 3.25 41.35
CA ARG A 618 10.87 3.33 42.53
C ARG A 618 11.05 4.78 42.98
N GLY A 619 10.33 5.16 44.05
CA GLY A 619 10.46 6.46 44.70
C GLY A 619 11.82 6.63 45.39
N LYS A 620 12.23 7.89 45.57
CA LYS A 620 13.53 8.29 46.16
C LYS A 620 13.65 7.88 47.64
N SER A 621 14.81 7.37 48.03
CA SER A 621 15.38 7.54 49.37
C SER A 621 16.81 8.08 49.24
N THR A 622 17.39 8.62 50.31
CA THR A 622 18.34 9.74 50.20
C THR A 622 19.76 9.51 50.74
N LYS A 623 20.72 10.13 50.03
CA LYS A 623 22.01 10.72 50.52
C LYS A 623 23.21 9.80 50.84
N THR A 624 24.28 10.03 50.05
CA THR A 624 25.70 10.23 50.43
C THR A 624 26.48 9.18 51.25
N ALA A 625 27.53 8.58 50.66
CA ALA A 625 28.94 8.73 51.07
C ALA A 625 29.95 7.98 50.15
N LYS A 626 31.24 8.28 50.30
CA LYS A 626 32.48 7.67 49.72
C LYS A 626 33.55 7.74 50.85
N PRO A 627 34.77 7.14 50.77
CA PRO A 627 35.35 6.18 49.82
C PRO A 627 36.10 5.00 50.55
N THR A 628 37.06 4.34 49.86
CA THR A 628 38.17 3.46 50.38
C THR A 628 37.78 2.16 51.10
N GLY A 629 38.60 1.11 51.15
CA GLY A 629 39.93 0.87 50.55
C GLY A 629 40.44 -0.57 50.88
N ASP A 630 41.58 -0.96 50.31
CA ASP A 630 42.44 -2.12 50.61
C ASP A 630 41.79 -3.52 50.75
N HIS A 631 42.16 -4.50 49.91
CA HIS A 631 43.36 -5.27 50.18
C HIS A 631 44.10 -5.74 48.92
N ASP A 632 45.40 -5.48 48.90
CA ASP A 632 46.42 -6.06 48.01
C ASP A 632 47.32 -7.02 48.83
N LEU A 633 48.39 -7.54 48.21
CA LEU A 633 49.48 -8.37 48.76
C LEU A 633 49.08 -9.86 48.96
N LEU A 634 49.96 -10.86 48.73
CA LEU A 634 51.42 -10.82 48.59
C LEU A 634 51.96 -12.06 47.80
N LEU A 635 52.57 -11.85 46.63
CA LEU A 635 53.66 -12.67 46.05
C LEU A 635 54.27 -11.86 44.87
N ASP A 636 55.40 -11.16 44.98
CA ASP A 636 56.76 -11.60 45.34
C ASP A 636 57.36 -12.56 44.29
N LEU A 637 58.55 -12.37 43.70
CA LEU A 637 59.49 -11.24 43.59
C LEU A 637 60.62 -11.65 42.62
N MET A 638 61.02 -10.79 41.67
CA MET A 638 62.40 -10.51 41.21
C MET A 638 62.39 -9.74 39.86
N GLY A 639 63.18 -8.66 39.75
CA GLY A 639 63.14 -7.71 38.63
C GLY A 639 63.99 -8.09 37.40
N GLY A 640 64.28 -7.16 36.47
CA GLY A 640 63.96 -5.72 36.43
C GLY A 640 64.71 -4.99 35.30
N SER A 641 64.65 -3.65 35.26
CA SER A 641 65.19 -2.71 34.22
C SER A 641 64.56 -2.84 32.81
N ASP A 642 64.32 -1.77 32.04
CA ASP A 642 64.43 -0.32 32.30
C ASP A 642 63.39 0.50 31.49
N ALA A 643 63.26 1.81 31.79
CA ALA A 643 62.25 2.76 31.25
C ALA A 643 62.89 4.17 31.02
N PRO A 644 62.17 5.32 30.84
CA PRO A 644 60.79 5.63 30.36
C PRO A 644 60.81 6.13 28.88
N VAL A 645 60.13 7.16 28.29
CA VAL A 645 59.26 8.36 28.60
C VAL A 645 58.52 8.78 27.28
N THR A 646 57.47 9.62 27.12
CA THR A 646 56.54 10.46 27.95
C THR A 646 55.16 10.59 27.22
N SER A 647 54.32 11.57 27.60
CA SER A 647 53.10 12.10 26.92
C SER A 647 53.05 13.66 27.17
N PRO A 648 51.98 14.51 26.99
CA PRO A 648 50.56 14.28 26.62
C PRO A 648 49.81 15.40 25.80
N THR A 649 48.46 15.33 25.78
CA THR A 649 47.40 16.41 25.79
C THR A 649 46.80 17.14 24.55
N SER A 650 45.48 16.93 24.39
CA SER A 650 44.33 17.90 24.26
C SER A 650 43.91 18.68 22.98
N ASN A 651 42.75 18.27 22.44
CA ASN A 651 41.52 19.04 22.07
C ASN A 651 41.38 20.07 20.88
N SER A 652 40.32 19.78 20.09
CA SER A 652 39.27 20.67 19.50
C SER A 652 39.48 21.56 18.25
N SER A 653 38.80 21.15 17.16
CA SER A 653 37.95 21.91 16.19
C SER A 653 38.51 22.85 15.10
N ASN A 654 37.96 22.63 13.88
CA ASN A 654 37.69 23.56 12.76
C ASN A 654 38.85 24.18 11.95
N THR A 655 39.16 23.57 10.80
CA THR A 655 40.03 24.13 9.73
C THR A 655 39.56 23.79 8.30
N ALA A 656 38.24 23.65 8.06
CA ALA A 656 37.69 23.42 6.71
C ALA A 656 37.74 24.65 5.78
N ASP A 657 38.13 25.81 6.30
CA ASP A 657 37.91 27.14 5.70
C ASP A 657 39.23 27.82 5.25
N LEU A 658 40.28 27.02 4.99
CA LEU A 658 41.65 27.50 4.69
C LEU A 658 42.18 27.16 3.29
N LEU A 659 41.36 26.53 2.44
CA LEU A 659 41.76 26.12 1.08
C LEU A 659 41.16 26.98 -0.04
N ALA A 660 40.38 28.01 0.28
CA ALA A 660 39.73 28.88 -0.70
C ALA A 660 40.56 30.12 -1.11
N ASP A 661 41.55 30.54 -0.30
CA ASP A 661 42.06 31.93 -0.33
C ASP A 661 43.60 32.07 -0.39
N ILE A 662 44.35 30.97 -0.60
CA ILE A 662 45.83 30.95 -0.44
C ILE A 662 46.62 30.62 -1.73
N LEU A 663 45.99 30.19 -2.83
CA LEU A 663 46.68 29.78 -4.07
C LEU A 663 46.11 30.38 -5.38
N GLY A 664 45.82 31.68 -5.39
CA GLY A 664 45.93 32.47 -6.63
C GLY A 664 47.41 32.71 -6.99
N GLY A 665 47.80 33.05 -8.23
CA GLY A 665 46.99 33.17 -9.44
C GLY A 665 47.25 34.47 -10.23
N ASP A 666 48.20 34.45 -11.17
CA ASP A 666 48.21 35.29 -12.39
C ASP A 666 49.29 34.80 -13.38
N SER A 667 48.99 34.84 -14.69
CA SER A 667 49.89 35.35 -15.77
C SER A 667 49.36 35.05 -17.20
N GLY A 668 48.62 36.00 -17.77
CA GLY A 668 48.84 36.50 -19.14
C GLY A 668 48.62 35.65 -20.43
N LEU A 669 47.67 36.12 -21.24
CA LEU A 669 47.61 36.16 -22.73
C LEU A 669 47.14 34.95 -23.59
N SER A 670 46.41 35.35 -24.64
CA SER A 670 46.26 34.77 -26.01
C SER A 670 45.10 33.79 -26.33
N SER A 671 44.82 33.70 -27.64
CA SER A 671 43.71 33.01 -28.34
C SER A 671 44.21 32.66 -29.78
N PRO A 672 43.44 32.07 -30.72
CA PRO A 672 42.16 31.32 -30.66
C PRO A 672 42.12 30.00 -31.52
N ALA A 673 41.08 29.16 -31.32
CA ALA A 673 40.57 28.13 -32.29
C ALA A 673 41.57 26.98 -32.69
N PRO A 674 41.23 25.96 -33.54
CA PRO A 674 39.97 25.63 -34.23
C PRO A 674 39.47 24.15 -34.03
N THR A 675 38.53 23.71 -34.89
CA THR A 675 37.91 22.36 -34.97
C THR A 675 38.79 21.29 -35.66
N PRO A 676 38.50 19.98 -35.50
CA PRO A 676 37.87 19.23 -36.62
C PRO A 676 36.94 18.03 -36.23
N GLY A 677 36.26 17.47 -37.24
CA GLY A 677 35.78 16.06 -37.34
C GLY A 677 36.26 15.47 -38.69
N PRO A 678 35.68 14.39 -39.29
CA PRO A 678 34.48 13.58 -38.92
C PRO A 678 34.65 12.03 -39.10
N GLN A 679 33.54 11.25 -39.01
CA GLN A 679 33.36 9.80 -39.34
C GLN A 679 34.12 8.79 -38.41
N GLY A 680 33.59 7.65 -37.94
CA GLY A 680 32.29 6.93 -37.96
C GLY A 680 32.31 5.78 -36.90
N SER A 681 31.44 4.77 -36.79
CA SER A 681 30.17 4.39 -37.46
C SER A 681 29.41 3.28 -36.68
N SER A 682 28.19 2.93 -37.13
CA SER A 682 27.49 1.62 -36.97
C SER A 682 27.20 0.97 -35.59
N SER A 683 25.95 1.17 -35.14
CA SER A 683 24.96 0.11 -34.80
C SER A 683 24.83 -0.49 -33.38
N LYS A 684 23.55 -0.52 -32.93
CA LYS A 684 22.94 -1.07 -31.69
C LYS A 684 23.11 -0.19 -30.43
N ASN A 685 22.05 0.37 -29.81
CA ASN A 685 20.82 -0.22 -29.22
C ASN A 685 21.14 -1.02 -27.93
N ASP A 686 20.58 -0.72 -26.75
CA ASP A 686 19.62 0.33 -26.34
C ASP A 686 19.89 0.79 -24.89
N ILE A 687 19.85 2.10 -24.60
CA ILE A 687 19.92 2.60 -23.20
C ILE A 687 19.26 3.99 -22.96
N MET A 688 18.13 4.29 -23.63
CA MET A 688 17.36 5.53 -23.33
C MET A 688 15.83 5.37 -23.30
N GLY A 689 15.35 4.23 -22.80
CA GLY A 689 13.92 3.96 -22.57
C GLY A 689 13.49 3.88 -21.09
N LEU A 690 14.38 4.15 -20.13
CA LEU A 690 14.23 3.67 -18.75
C LEU A 690 13.68 4.69 -17.71
N PHE A 691 13.42 5.95 -18.08
CA PHE A 691 12.78 6.92 -17.17
C PHE A 691 11.74 7.77 -17.92
N GLY A 692 10.52 7.22 -18.08
CA GLY A 692 9.52 7.81 -18.97
C GLY A 692 8.04 7.43 -18.79
N SER A 693 7.61 6.87 -17.66
CA SER A 693 6.17 6.64 -17.42
C SER A 693 5.74 6.73 -15.95
N ASN A 694 4.83 7.68 -15.66
CA ASN A 694 4.29 8.01 -14.35
C ASN A 694 3.73 6.83 -13.54
N GLY A 695 3.81 6.94 -12.20
CA GLY A 695 2.99 6.16 -11.26
C GLY A 695 2.58 6.99 -10.04
N ALA A 696 1.28 7.23 -9.87
CA ALA A 696 0.66 7.70 -8.63
C ALA A 696 -0.83 7.29 -8.59
N SER A 697 -1.24 6.67 -7.48
CA SER A 697 -2.59 6.15 -7.16
C SER A 697 -3.53 7.28 -6.65
N PRO A 698 -4.83 7.08 -6.27
CA PRO A 698 -5.55 5.82 -5.95
C PRO A 698 -7.02 5.72 -6.48
N SER A 699 -7.85 4.93 -5.79
CA SER A 699 -9.26 4.52 -6.04
C SER A 699 -10.30 5.45 -5.33
N PRO A 700 -11.63 5.17 -5.17
CA PRO A 700 -12.48 4.02 -5.60
C PRO A 700 -13.91 4.35 -6.14
N GLN A 701 -14.67 3.27 -6.50
CA GLN A 701 -16.15 2.98 -6.49
C GLN A 701 -17.26 4.07 -6.45
N PRO A 702 -18.50 3.82 -6.99
CA PRO A 702 -19.50 2.91 -6.36
C PRO A 702 -20.39 2.06 -7.34
N SER A 703 -21.56 1.57 -6.88
CA SER A 703 -22.22 0.33 -7.34
C SER A 703 -23.76 0.38 -7.55
N GLN A 704 -24.30 -0.58 -8.31
CA GLN A 704 -25.67 -1.17 -8.30
C GLN A 704 -25.68 -2.37 -9.30
N GLN A 705 -26.27 -3.56 -9.14
CA GLN A 705 -27.56 -4.06 -8.57
C GLN A 705 -28.80 -3.68 -9.42
N SER A 706 -29.77 -4.58 -9.72
CA SER A 706 -29.96 -6.01 -9.36
C SER A 706 -30.97 -6.75 -10.28
N SER A 707 -31.26 -8.02 -9.96
CA SER A 707 -32.37 -8.93 -10.41
C SER A 707 -32.10 -9.90 -11.58
N SER A 708 -32.64 -11.14 -11.64
CA SER A 708 -33.04 -12.14 -10.59
C SER A 708 -33.51 -13.46 -11.24
N GLY A 709 -33.34 -14.62 -10.59
CA GLY A 709 -33.71 -15.95 -11.10
C GLY A 709 -32.48 -16.72 -11.63
N LEU A 710 -32.11 -17.94 -11.20
CA LEU A 710 -32.85 -19.04 -10.55
C LEU A 710 -33.96 -19.62 -11.47
N ASP A 711 -34.14 -20.95 -11.61
CA ASP A 711 -33.64 -22.06 -10.79
C ASP A 711 -33.68 -23.45 -11.50
N LEU A 712 -33.08 -24.46 -10.84
CA LEU A 712 -33.64 -25.80 -10.54
C LEU A 712 -33.33 -27.08 -11.37
N LEU A 713 -32.68 -28.02 -10.65
CA LEU A 713 -32.74 -29.51 -10.66
C LEU A 713 -32.33 -30.40 -11.86
N GLY A 714 -31.55 -31.45 -11.49
CA GLY A 714 -31.64 -32.81 -12.04
C GLY A 714 -30.62 -33.16 -13.14
N GLY A 715 -29.70 -34.12 -13.00
CA GLY A 715 -29.43 -35.07 -11.90
C GLY A 715 -29.76 -36.51 -12.30
N GLY A 716 -28.76 -37.27 -12.79
CA GLY A 716 -28.91 -38.67 -13.19
C GLY A 716 -27.58 -39.35 -13.47
N MET A 717 -27.34 -40.53 -12.89
CA MET A 717 -26.09 -41.29 -12.97
C MET A 717 -26.04 -42.19 -14.23
N GLY A 718 -24.84 -42.49 -14.73
CA GLY A 718 -24.63 -43.54 -15.72
C GLY A 718 -23.21 -43.54 -16.29
N ALA A 719 -22.41 -44.56 -16.01
CA ALA A 719 -21.01 -44.64 -16.45
C ALA A 719 -20.72 -45.92 -17.25
N SER A 720 -20.07 -45.79 -18.41
CA SER A 720 -19.22 -46.81 -19.04
C SER A 720 -18.43 -46.19 -20.21
N ALA A 721 -17.26 -46.75 -20.49
CA ALA A 721 -16.36 -46.43 -21.61
C ALA A 721 -16.12 -47.73 -22.43
N PRO A 722 -15.17 -47.86 -23.39
CA PRO A 722 -14.29 -46.85 -24.00
C PRO A 722 -14.10 -46.93 -25.55
N SER A 723 -13.53 -45.86 -26.15
CA SER A 723 -12.61 -45.87 -27.32
C SER A 723 -13.09 -46.43 -28.70
N PRO A 724 -12.42 -46.16 -29.85
CA PRO A 724 -11.10 -45.52 -30.04
C PRO A 724 -10.98 -44.41 -31.11
N ALA A 725 -9.78 -43.80 -31.15
CA ALA A 725 -9.04 -43.30 -32.34
C ALA A 725 -9.61 -42.20 -33.28
N ALA A 726 -9.27 -40.95 -32.94
CA ALA A 726 -8.54 -39.99 -33.80
C ALA A 726 -9.07 -39.53 -35.18
N SER A 727 -9.55 -38.27 -35.20
CA SER A 727 -9.37 -37.23 -36.24
C SER A 727 -10.18 -37.30 -37.56
N PRO A 728 -10.39 -36.16 -38.28
CA PRO A 728 -10.23 -34.75 -37.88
C PRO A 728 -11.59 -34.01 -37.73
N ALA A 729 -11.59 -32.86 -37.03
CA ALA A 729 -12.81 -32.05 -36.83
C ALA A 729 -13.06 -31.07 -38.01
N PRO A 730 -14.33 -30.77 -38.36
CA PRO A 730 -14.66 -29.99 -39.56
C PRO A 730 -14.69 -28.45 -39.36
N VAL A 731 -14.37 -27.76 -40.46
CA VAL A 731 -14.60 -26.36 -40.83
C VAL A 731 -15.42 -25.49 -39.85
N ALA A 732 -14.77 -24.49 -39.26
CA ALA A 732 -15.44 -23.36 -38.59
C ALA A 732 -15.84 -22.26 -39.59
N ALA A 733 -16.99 -21.60 -39.35
CA ALA A 733 -17.56 -20.63 -40.29
C ALA A 733 -16.75 -19.33 -40.40
N SER A 734 -16.48 -18.88 -41.63
CA SER A 734 -15.81 -17.60 -41.92
C SER A 734 -16.76 -16.41 -41.73
N THR A 735 -16.37 -15.45 -40.89
CA THR A 735 -17.01 -14.11 -40.87
C THR A 735 -16.78 -13.39 -42.20
N PRO A 736 -17.76 -12.62 -42.73
CA PRO A 736 -17.61 -11.88 -43.97
C PRO A 736 -16.55 -10.78 -43.82
N ALA A 737 -15.77 -10.58 -44.88
CA ALA A 737 -14.88 -9.43 -45.03
C ALA A 737 -15.62 -8.33 -45.81
N HIS A 738 -15.50 -7.09 -45.37
CA HIS A 738 -16.15 -5.93 -45.99
C HIS A 738 -15.12 -5.00 -46.62
N ASN A 739 -15.19 -4.80 -47.93
CA ASN A 739 -14.34 -3.83 -48.63
C ASN A 739 -14.64 -2.43 -48.10
N ALA A 740 -13.63 -1.78 -47.52
CA ALA A 740 -13.74 -0.48 -46.87
C ALA A 740 -13.08 0.65 -47.68
N TYR A 741 -12.14 0.31 -48.56
CA TYR A 741 -11.49 1.22 -49.50
C TYR A 741 -10.99 0.41 -50.71
N ASN A 742 -11.10 0.98 -51.91
CA ASN A 742 -10.40 0.55 -53.11
C ASN A 742 -10.18 1.80 -53.98
N LYS A 743 -8.91 2.13 -54.22
CA LYS A 743 -8.46 3.17 -55.16
C LYS A 743 -7.10 2.75 -55.72
N ASP A 744 -6.81 3.20 -56.94
CA ASP A 744 -5.47 3.18 -57.56
C ASP A 744 -4.76 1.82 -57.62
N GLY A 745 -5.49 0.72 -57.42
CA GLY A 745 -4.98 -0.66 -57.38
C GLY A 745 -4.77 -1.23 -55.97
N LEU A 746 -4.99 -0.45 -54.90
CA LEU A 746 -4.89 -0.91 -53.52
C LEU A 746 -6.28 -1.13 -52.90
N ALA A 747 -6.65 -2.39 -52.68
CA ALA A 747 -7.88 -2.78 -51.99
C ALA A 747 -7.63 -2.98 -50.49
N LEU A 748 -8.60 -2.57 -49.66
CA LEU A 748 -8.61 -2.79 -48.22
C LEU A 748 -9.94 -3.40 -47.78
N ALA A 749 -9.88 -4.63 -47.26
CA ALA A 749 -11.01 -5.33 -46.66
C ALA A 749 -10.87 -5.37 -45.13
N LEU A 750 -11.98 -5.11 -44.41
CA LEU A 750 -12.07 -5.20 -42.96
C LEU A 750 -12.92 -6.42 -42.57
N GLN A 751 -12.35 -7.35 -41.82
CA GLN A 751 -13.07 -8.49 -41.23
C GLN A 751 -13.21 -8.26 -39.72
N VAL A 752 -14.45 -8.21 -39.21
CA VAL A 752 -14.73 -7.90 -37.79
C VAL A 752 -15.09 -9.18 -37.03
N GLN A 753 -14.40 -9.42 -35.91
CA GLN A 753 -14.69 -10.48 -34.96
C GLN A 753 -14.97 -9.88 -33.59
N ARG A 754 -16.20 -10.07 -33.08
CA ARG A 754 -16.64 -9.53 -31.78
C ARG A 754 -16.48 -10.57 -30.67
N SER A 755 -15.91 -10.15 -29.54
CA SER A 755 -15.74 -10.95 -28.32
C SER A 755 -16.06 -10.08 -27.10
N GLY A 756 -17.34 -10.09 -26.71
CA GLY A 756 -17.86 -9.34 -25.56
C GLY A 756 -17.63 -7.84 -25.67
N ALA A 757 -16.90 -7.27 -24.69
CA ALA A 757 -16.53 -5.84 -24.67
C ALA A 757 -15.38 -5.47 -25.63
N THR A 758 -14.88 -6.41 -26.43
CA THR A 758 -13.81 -6.20 -27.41
C THR A 758 -14.23 -6.60 -28.83
N ALA A 759 -13.77 -5.86 -29.83
CA ALA A 759 -13.82 -6.24 -31.23
C ALA A 759 -12.40 -6.25 -31.78
N GLN A 760 -12.04 -7.36 -32.42
CA GLN A 760 -10.82 -7.50 -33.20
C GLN A 760 -11.20 -7.29 -34.67
N ILE A 761 -10.48 -6.40 -35.34
CA ILE A 761 -10.68 -6.09 -36.76
C ILE A 761 -9.40 -6.47 -37.47
N VAL A 762 -9.50 -7.29 -38.50
CA VAL A 762 -8.40 -7.65 -39.38
C VAL A 762 -8.54 -6.81 -40.64
N ALA A 763 -7.63 -5.85 -40.81
CA ALA A 763 -7.46 -5.11 -42.05
C ALA A 763 -6.55 -5.91 -42.98
N LYS A 764 -7.06 -6.28 -44.16
CA LYS A 764 -6.30 -6.89 -45.24
C LYS A 764 -6.15 -5.89 -46.38
N PHE A 765 -4.93 -5.44 -46.59
CA PHE A 765 -4.53 -4.73 -47.79
C PHE A 765 -4.18 -5.75 -48.88
N ARG A 766 -4.56 -5.48 -50.12
CA ARG A 766 -4.20 -6.30 -51.28
C ARG A 766 -3.84 -5.41 -52.46
N ASN A 767 -2.73 -5.73 -53.12
CA ASN A 767 -2.36 -5.12 -54.39
C ASN A 767 -3.11 -5.84 -55.53
N GLU A 768 -4.09 -5.17 -56.14
CA GLU A 768 -4.87 -5.66 -57.29
C GLU A 768 -4.28 -5.17 -58.63
N SER A 769 -3.14 -4.47 -58.62
CA SER A 769 -2.40 -4.13 -59.84
C SER A 769 -1.56 -5.31 -60.34
N ASN A 770 -1.27 -5.34 -61.65
CA ASN A 770 -0.47 -6.39 -62.29
C ASN A 770 1.04 -6.07 -62.33
N PHE A 771 1.44 -4.82 -62.10
CA PHE A 771 2.80 -4.33 -62.38
C PHE A 771 3.33 -3.29 -61.38
N ASP A 772 2.50 -2.72 -60.51
CA ASP A 772 2.87 -1.60 -59.66
C ASP A 772 3.28 -2.09 -58.26
N HIS A 773 4.32 -1.49 -57.69
CA HIS A 773 4.81 -1.83 -56.35
C HIS A 773 4.37 -0.74 -55.36
N PHE A 774 3.67 -1.13 -54.29
CA PHE A 774 3.30 -0.23 -53.20
C PHE A 774 4.28 -0.34 -52.04
N SER A 775 4.78 0.78 -51.54
CA SER A 775 5.63 0.83 -50.34
C SER A 775 5.04 1.73 -49.26
N ASN A 776 5.50 1.58 -48.01
CA ASN A 776 4.99 2.32 -46.85
C ASN A 776 3.46 2.22 -46.64
N VAL A 777 2.87 1.06 -46.98
CA VAL A 777 1.45 0.78 -46.77
C VAL A 777 1.13 0.73 -45.27
N GLY A 778 0.16 1.52 -44.81
CA GLY A 778 -0.20 1.56 -43.40
C GLY A 778 -1.58 2.14 -43.11
N LEU A 779 -2.21 1.64 -42.05
CA LEU A 779 -3.48 2.14 -41.52
C LEU A 779 -3.25 2.95 -40.24
N GLN A 780 -3.75 4.18 -40.21
CA GLN A 780 -4.02 4.91 -38.96
C GLN A 780 -5.53 4.93 -38.71
N ALA A 781 -5.97 4.75 -37.47
CA ALA A 781 -7.40 4.71 -37.14
C ALA A 781 -7.72 5.55 -35.88
N ALA A 782 -8.92 6.14 -35.87
CA ALA A 782 -9.45 6.95 -34.79
C ALA A 782 -10.89 6.51 -34.45
N VAL A 783 -11.19 6.47 -33.15
CA VAL A 783 -12.38 5.81 -32.58
C VAL A 783 -13.02 6.71 -31.51
N PRO A 784 -14.36 6.70 -31.30
CA PRO A 784 -15.01 7.57 -30.31
C PRO A 784 -14.52 7.42 -28.86
N LYS A 785 -14.69 8.49 -28.08
CA LYS A 785 -14.22 8.67 -26.68
C LYS A 785 -14.64 7.56 -25.68
N SER A 786 -15.67 6.77 -26.00
CA SER A 786 -16.16 5.64 -25.21
C SER A 786 -15.39 4.33 -25.45
N GLN A 787 -14.38 4.34 -26.31
CA GLN A 787 -13.64 3.16 -26.75
C GLN A 787 -12.13 3.45 -26.75
N LYS A 788 -11.33 2.42 -26.48
CA LYS A 788 -9.86 2.42 -26.57
C LYS A 788 -9.42 1.61 -27.78
N LEU A 789 -8.59 2.19 -28.63
CA LEU A 789 -7.95 1.51 -29.75
C LEU A 789 -6.56 1.01 -29.34
N GLN A 790 -6.21 -0.18 -29.81
CA GLN A 790 -4.83 -0.65 -29.96
C GLN A 790 -4.63 -1.05 -31.44
N LEU A 791 -3.51 -0.63 -32.01
CA LEU A 791 -3.13 -0.89 -33.40
C LEU A 791 -1.87 -1.78 -33.38
N SER A 792 -1.85 -2.88 -34.13
CA SER A 792 -0.62 -3.65 -34.36
C SER A 792 0.17 -3.11 -35.55
N ALA A 793 1.43 -3.53 -35.67
CA ALA A 793 2.20 -3.32 -36.90
C ALA A 793 1.58 -4.11 -38.07
N ILE A 794 1.77 -3.63 -39.30
CA ILE A 794 1.41 -4.37 -40.52
C ILE A 794 2.40 -5.51 -40.76
N SER A 795 1.94 -6.65 -41.29
CA SER A 795 2.77 -7.84 -41.52
C SER A 795 3.79 -7.68 -42.65
N LYS A 796 3.43 -6.95 -43.72
CA LYS A 796 4.28 -6.56 -44.84
C LYS A 796 3.86 -5.14 -45.23
N ALA A 797 4.77 -4.18 -45.14
CA ALA A 797 4.50 -2.76 -45.45
C ALA A 797 4.68 -2.44 -46.94
N ASP A 798 5.37 -3.32 -47.68
CA ASP A 798 5.65 -3.18 -49.10
C ASP A 798 5.00 -4.35 -49.84
N LEU A 799 4.13 -4.07 -50.81
CA LEU A 799 3.23 -5.03 -51.47
C LEU A 799 3.51 -5.09 -52.98
N ASP A 800 4.01 -6.24 -53.41
CA ASP A 800 4.23 -6.58 -54.81
C ASP A 800 2.91 -6.97 -55.48
N ALA A 801 2.89 -7.17 -56.80
CA ALA A 801 1.67 -7.47 -57.55
C ALA A 801 0.98 -8.75 -57.03
N GLY A 802 -0.26 -8.63 -56.55
CA GLY A 802 -1.06 -9.73 -55.99
C GLY A 802 -0.89 -10.03 -54.49
N ASP A 803 0.08 -9.41 -53.81
CA ASP A 803 0.38 -9.67 -52.38
C ASP A 803 -0.69 -9.13 -51.41
N GLU A 804 -0.77 -9.75 -50.23
CA GLU A 804 -1.63 -9.32 -49.11
C GLU A 804 -0.82 -8.87 -47.88
N GLY A 805 -1.08 -7.66 -47.40
CA GLY A 805 -0.56 -7.12 -46.14
C GLY A 805 -1.64 -7.09 -45.07
N VAL A 806 -1.38 -7.64 -43.88
CA VAL A 806 -2.37 -7.76 -42.80
C VAL A 806 -2.00 -6.88 -41.62
N GLN A 807 -2.95 -6.09 -41.13
CA GLN A 807 -2.81 -5.28 -39.91
C GLN A 807 -4.02 -5.52 -39.00
N THR A 808 -3.80 -5.70 -37.69
CA THR A 808 -4.90 -5.95 -36.75
C THR A 808 -5.17 -4.75 -35.85
N LEU A 809 -6.44 -4.47 -35.62
CA LEU A 809 -6.93 -3.42 -34.74
C LEU A 809 -7.74 -4.07 -33.62
N ARG A 810 -7.51 -3.68 -32.37
CA ARG A 810 -8.32 -4.09 -31.22
C ARG A 810 -9.05 -2.87 -30.65
N VAL A 811 -10.37 -2.94 -30.67
CA VAL A 811 -11.25 -1.90 -30.13
C VAL A 811 -11.92 -2.44 -28.87
N THR A 812 -11.72 -1.75 -27.74
CA THR A 812 -12.23 -2.14 -26.43
C THR A 812 -13.18 -1.06 -25.91
N ALA A 813 -14.37 -1.40 -25.45
CA ALA A 813 -15.25 -0.45 -24.77
C ALA A 813 -14.63 -0.02 -23.43
N LEU A 814 -14.66 1.29 -23.12
CA LEU A 814 -14.19 1.80 -21.82
C LEU A 814 -15.26 1.67 -20.72
N ASN A 815 -16.54 1.65 -21.09
CA ASN A 815 -17.69 1.39 -20.21
C ASN A 815 -18.74 0.58 -20.99
N GLY A 816 -19.16 -0.57 -20.44
CA GLY A 816 -20.22 -1.41 -21.02
C GLY A 816 -19.82 -2.19 -22.27
N ALA A 817 -20.82 -2.57 -23.07
CA ALA A 817 -20.63 -3.29 -24.34
C ALA A 817 -20.34 -2.33 -25.51
N LEU A 818 -19.72 -2.85 -26.57
CA LEU A 818 -19.53 -2.11 -27.82
C LEU A 818 -20.88 -1.83 -28.53
N PRO A 819 -21.03 -0.68 -29.21
CA PRO A 819 -22.26 -0.37 -29.94
C PRO A 819 -22.47 -1.35 -31.11
N PRO A 820 -23.73 -1.62 -31.52
CA PRO A 820 -24.06 -2.66 -32.49
C PRO A 820 -23.54 -2.40 -33.91
N LYS A 821 -23.08 -1.19 -34.22
CA LYS A 821 -22.28 -0.85 -35.41
C LYS A 821 -21.10 0.01 -34.99
N LEU A 822 -19.89 -0.39 -35.35
CA LEU A 822 -18.67 0.39 -35.17
C LEU A 822 -18.63 1.55 -36.17
N ARG A 823 -18.04 2.68 -35.75
CA ARG A 823 -17.73 3.83 -36.60
C ARG A 823 -16.26 4.18 -36.40
N ILE A 824 -15.49 4.09 -37.47
CA ILE A 824 -14.03 4.22 -37.45
C ILE A 824 -13.63 5.19 -38.55
N ARG A 825 -12.94 6.26 -38.15
CA ARG A 825 -12.25 7.15 -39.09
C ARG A 825 -10.87 6.56 -39.32
N PHE A 826 -10.53 6.21 -40.55
CA PHE A 826 -9.18 5.75 -40.88
C PHE A 826 -8.50 6.63 -41.91
N ARG A 827 -7.16 6.59 -41.89
CA ARG A 827 -6.28 7.18 -42.90
C ARG A 827 -5.38 6.07 -43.41
N VAL A 828 -5.44 5.83 -44.72
CA VAL A 828 -4.52 4.94 -45.43
C VAL A 828 -3.34 5.78 -45.88
N THR A 829 -2.13 5.25 -45.73
CA THR A 829 -0.91 5.79 -46.35
C THR A 829 -0.35 4.77 -47.33
N SER A 830 0.09 5.23 -48.50
CA SER A 830 0.74 4.39 -49.51
C SER A 830 1.57 5.23 -50.48
N ALA A 831 2.80 4.81 -50.74
CA ALA A 831 3.61 5.27 -51.87
C ALA A 831 3.53 4.24 -53.00
N ARG A 832 3.56 4.69 -54.25
CA ARG A 832 3.55 3.83 -55.45
C ARG A 832 4.85 4.04 -56.23
N ASP A 833 5.50 2.95 -56.63
CA ASP A 833 6.67 2.92 -57.51
C ASP A 833 7.82 3.86 -57.07
N GLY A 834 7.94 4.10 -55.75
CA GLY A 834 8.94 4.99 -55.15
C GLY A 834 8.59 6.49 -55.13
N GLY A 835 7.38 6.88 -55.53
CA GLY A 835 6.88 8.27 -55.44
C GLY A 835 6.51 8.71 -54.02
N ASP A 836 6.08 9.97 -53.89
CA ASP A 836 5.68 10.56 -52.60
C ASP A 836 4.51 9.80 -51.93
N PRO A 837 4.49 9.67 -50.59
CA PRO A 837 3.46 8.94 -49.87
C PRO A 837 2.12 9.70 -49.86
N VAL A 838 1.13 9.15 -50.56
CA VAL A 838 -0.24 9.67 -50.57
C VAL A 838 -0.94 9.26 -49.26
N THR A 839 -1.71 10.18 -48.66
CA THR A 839 -2.45 9.91 -47.41
C THR A 839 -3.94 10.21 -47.59
N ASP A 840 -4.76 9.17 -47.69
CA ASP A 840 -6.18 9.28 -48.00
C ASP A 840 -7.04 8.99 -46.75
N GLN A 841 -8.10 9.76 -46.51
CA GLN A 841 -8.89 9.68 -45.27
C GLN A 841 -10.34 9.28 -45.53
N VAL A 842 -10.82 8.26 -44.80
CA VAL A 842 -12.14 7.65 -44.98
C VAL A 842 -12.88 7.56 -43.64
N ASP A 843 -14.17 7.88 -43.65
CA ASP A 843 -15.08 7.60 -42.53
C ASP A 843 -15.88 6.34 -42.83
N TRP A 844 -15.60 5.25 -42.11
CA TRP A 844 -16.25 3.96 -42.29
C TRP A 844 -17.22 3.66 -41.14
N SER A 845 -18.38 3.12 -41.49
CA SER A 845 -19.32 2.53 -40.55
C SER A 845 -19.59 1.09 -40.92
N GLU A 846 -19.57 0.22 -39.93
CA GLU A 846 -19.91 -1.20 -40.08
C GLU A 846 -21.34 -1.34 -40.65
N PRO A 847 -21.53 -2.13 -41.73
CA PRO A 847 -22.74 -2.13 -42.55
C PRO A 847 -24.01 -2.55 -41.83
#